data_AF-A0A0A2JT19-F1
#
_entry.id   AF-A0A0A2JT19-F1
#
_cell.length_a   1.000
_cell.length_b   1.000
_cell.length_c   1.000
_cell.angle_alpha   90.00
_cell.angle_beta   90.00
_cell.angle_gamma   90.00
#
_symmetry.space_group_name_H-M   'P 1'
#
loop_
_entity.id
_entity.type
_entity.pdbx_description
1 polymer ?
#
loop_
_entity_poly.entity_id
_entity_poly.type
_entity_poly.pdbx_seq_one_letter_code
_entity_poly.pdbx_strand_id
1 'polypeptide(L)'
;MSSLFTDSLFGVKGYVAVVTGGSSGLGFMIARGLVRNGAKVYIVALPSEPIEKKVAELNELGKEFGGSAHGIPCDVSDKQAIQDLATQVGQQERHVDMLISNAGIRRDPPVQCNVLEASLSELQASMWSSRHSDWADTFCVNTTAHYFLSVAFLPLLEAASRLELPGGRVGRSEGRGVVVMTSSCASMHNATNVDLTSYATSKAATDHLVKLLAAKFSRFYVRVVGINPGFVPSNMNPVGEEGNLFSALFDRVPAKRAGIEDDIAGTILYLVSRAGAYVDGISLCVDGGRILLANDVSISRYLGGWAHLTALFHRIDRHTQDIIMIHHSTQRYSRLLLKRERKYIKILHLFSLLWEAITTMSIVSISDGVGSKINEKSLRSFAAQLHIETLDDKDAEDYLTLLRSLEAVLRSIDNATDYIAPDLLPQTTLEHRNFWKPAPENNPFNGWSHQCDIRSAVPTRNLLGGRTVAIKDSIYVGGLPTTLGVPQSLFAQGNEYPISPIDAVVVSRILGAGGIIKGTSTCESFCASPLSFTSATGTVHNPLLYNHTAGGSSSGSAVLVAAHRLASRSGSSMGQTVELAIGTDQAGSVRIPASYNGLYGLKPTFGLVPYTGAGSMSPMIDHLGPLAAKLEDIAVLLEVMAGYDGYDPRMTPESPLVHQVKPYVELLLQTRQEIHSTSRPGHKLRIGLLKESFHMPGVAADVRDIVYQAAKRYFEAVGASVIEVSIPMHQQGPAIWTAATRPSMSSYLCQGNPSGHLSFLSPHAQIKWPPSQETYDTLTCTNPAVVNIMLSEKFARESSKAGLEAKAHRMVFALRAAYDSALEHVDILVTPCAPTVAMPHPDPNGPDGRRASVLDRLGVAVGLTSNTCPFNVTGHPGLNVPCGFSTAEGHPDVPLPVGMQIVTKRWADERLIEAAALFERGREILESKVDGLSPKGDCCDSSR
;
A
#
# COMPACT_ATOMS: atom_id res chain seq x y z
N MET A 1 16.42 -36.38 -15.74
CA MET A 1 15.68 -36.02 -14.50
C MET A 1 16.70 -35.77 -13.40
N SER A 2 16.71 -34.58 -12.78
CA SER A 2 17.53 -34.36 -11.58
C SER A 2 16.99 -35.25 -10.46
N SER A 3 17.86 -36.04 -9.83
CA SER A 3 17.49 -36.88 -8.70
C SER A 3 17.12 -36.01 -7.50
N LEU A 4 15.99 -36.28 -6.82
CA LEU A 4 15.59 -35.59 -5.58
C LEU A 4 16.18 -36.25 -4.32
N PHE A 5 17.21 -37.10 -4.44
CA PHE A 5 17.87 -37.69 -3.27
C PHE A 5 18.65 -36.62 -2.50
N THR A 6 18.53 -36.64 -1.17
CA THR A 6 19.14 -35.67 -0.24
C THR A 6 20.62 -35.47 -0.50
N ASP A 7 21.39 -36.56 -0.62
CA ASP A 7 22.84 -36.52 -0.85
C ASP A 7 23.24 -35.84 -2.17
N SER A 8 22.35 -35.85 -3.15
CA SER A 8 22.55 -35.17 -4.43
C SER A 8 22.03 -33.72 -4.43
N LEU A 9 21.01 -33.43 -3.63
CA LEU A 9 20.34 -32.13 -3.62
C LEU A 9 21.08 -31.13 -2.72
N PHE A 10 21.59 -31.60 -1.58
CA PHE A 10 22.36 -30.83 -0.61
C PHE A 10 23.87 -31.11 -0.68
N GLY A 11 24.31 -31.96 -1.60
CA GLY A 11 25.69 -32.43 -1.70
C GLY A 11 26.66 -31.34 -2.16
N VAL A 12 27.78 -31.21 -1.45
CA VAL A 12 28.90 -30.30 -1.75
C VAL A 12 30.22 -31.04 -1.95
N LYS A 13 30.15 -32.35 -2.20
CA LYS A 13 31.35 -33.17 -2.37
C LYS A 13 32.16 -32.69 -3.57
N GLY A 14 33.45 -32.43 -3.35
CA GLY A 14 34.35 -31.88 -4.37
C GLY A 14 34.12 -30.39 -4.67
N TYR A 15 33.42 -29.66 -3.81
CA TYR A 15 33.32 -28.20 -3.91
C TYR A 15 34.52 -27.56 -3.19
N VAL A 16 34.94 -26.39 -3.66
CA VAL A 16 36.00 -25.57 -3.07
C VAL A 16 35.37 -24.37 -2.35
N ALA A 17 35.65 -24.23 -1.05
CA ALA A 17 35.13 -23.17 -0.22
C ALA A 17 36.24 -22.33 0.41
N VAL A 18 36.01 -21.02 0.55
CA VAL A 18 36.83 -20.12 1.38
C VAL A 18 35.97 -19.63 2.54
N VAL A 19 36.45 -19.78 3.78
CA VAL A 19 35.68 -19.43 4.99
C VAL A 19 36.50 -18.48 5.87
N THR A 20 36.06 -17.23 5.98
CA THR A 20 36.70 -16.24 6.86
C THR A 20 36.22 -16.34 8.31
N GLY A 21 37.10 -16.09 9.27
CA GLY A 21 36.86 -16.44 10.68
C GLY A 21 36.75 -17.96 10.88
N GLY A 22 37.41 -18.75 10.03
CA GLY A 22 37.20 -20.20 9.92
C GLY A 22 37.81 -21.04 11.05
N SER A 23 38.54 -20.45 12.00
CA SER A 23 39.19 -21.14 13.13
C SER A 23 38.41 -21.08 14.45
N SER A 24 37.32 -20.31 14.51
CA SER A 24 36.50 -20.19 15.72
C SER A 24 35.01 -19.97 15.43
N GLY A 25 34.18 -20.15 16.46
CA GLY A 25 32.74 -19.84 16.43
C GLY A 25 31.98 -20.40 15.22
N LEU A 26 31.15 -19.55 14.62
CA LEU A 26 30.32 -19.87 13.45
C LEU A 26 31.15 -20.30 12.24
N GLY A 27 32.28 -19.63 11.97
CA GLY A 27 33.11 -19.95 10.81
C GLY A 27 33.67 -21.37 10.88
N PHE A 28 34.08 -21.80 12.09
CA PHE A 28 34.55 -23.17 12.30
C PHE A 28 33.44 -24.21 12.21
N MET A 29 32.23 -23.92 12.72
CA MET A 29 31.04 -24.77 12.54
C MET A 29 30.71 -24.97 11.06
N ILE A 30 30.76 -23.90 10.27
CA ILE A 30 30.55 -23.95 8.82
C ILE A 30 31.64 -24.78 8.15
N ALA A 31 32.91 -24.56 8.49
CA ALA A 31 34.02 -25.32 7.93
C ALA A 31 33.91 -26.82 8.24
N ARG A 32 33.54 -27.21 9.48
CA ARG A 32 33.30 -28.61 9.85
C ARG A 32 32.15 -29.21 9.03
N GLY A 33 31.03 -28.50 8.91
CA GLY A 33 29.90 -28.94 8.09
C GLY A 33 30.28 -29.19 6.63
N LEU A 34 31.04 -28.28 6.02
CA LEU A 34 31.51 -28.40 4.64
C LEU A 34 32.52 -29.54 4.45
N VAL A 35 33.54 -29.64 5.31
CA VAL A 35 34.55 -30.70 5.23
C VAL A 35 33.93 -32.09 5.44
N ARG A 36 33.02 -32.21 6.41
CA ARG A 36 32.30 -33.47 6.67
C ARG A 36 31.40 -33.88 5.50
N ASN A 37 31.01 -32.94 4.63
CA ASN A 37 30.25 -33.22 3.41
C ASN A 37 31.11 -33.27 2.14
N GLY A 38 32.44 -33.44 2.31
CA GLY A 38 33.36 -33.72 1.22
C GLY A 38 33.87 -32.49 0.46
N ALA A 39 33.70 -31.28 1.00
CA ALA A 39 34.27 -30.08 0.40
C ALA A 39 35.76 -29.90 0.78
N LYS A 40 36.51 -29.22 -0.09
CA LYS A 40 37.84 -28.68 0.20
C LYS A 40 37.67 -27.25 0.72
N VAL A 41 38.15 -26.98 1.93
CA VAL A 41 37.90 -25.71 2.63
C VAL A 41 39.21 -24.98 2.93
N TYR A 42 39.31 -23.73 2.51
CA TYR A 42 40.35 -22.80 2.96
C TYR A 42 39.80 -22.01 4.15
N ILE A 43 40.27 -22.32 5.36
CA ILE A 43 39.95 -21.50 6.53
C ILE A 43 40.90 -20.31 6.58
N VAL A 44 40.32 -19.13 6.75
CA VAL A 44 41.03 -17.85 6.79
C VAL A 44 40.81 -17.22 8.15
N ALA A 45 41.90 -16.85 8.82
CA ALA A 45 41.84 -16.24 10.15
C ALA A 45 43.07 -15.38 10.43
N LEU A 46 43.04 -14.64 11.53
CA LEU A 46 44.18 -13.82 11.94
C LEU A 46 45.42 -14.69 12.22
N PRO A 47 46.64 -14.19 11.96
CA PRO A 47 47.88 -14.93 12.25
C PRO A 47 48.02 -15.34 13.73
N SER A 48 47.36 -14.63 14.64
CA SER A 48 47.34 -14.93 16.07
C SER A 48 46.40 -16.08 16.47
N GLU A 49 45.55 -16.56 15.56
CA GLU A 49 44.61 -17.65 15.83
C GLU A 49 45.22 -19.04 15.58
N PRO A 50 44.70 -20.12 16.21
CA PRO A 50 45.27 -21.46 16.14
C PRO A 50 44.93 -22.18 14.82
N ILE A 51 45.33 -21.61 13.67
CA ILE A 51 45.00 -22.07 12.33
C ILE A 51 45.44 -23.52 12.10
N GLU A 52 46.72 -23.83 12.36
CA GLU A 52 47.30 -25.16 12.12
C GLU A 52 46.58 -26.27 12.89
N LYS A 53 46.28 -26.01 14.17
CA LYS A 53 45.53 -26.95 15.02
C LYS A 53 44.14 -27.21 14.45
N LYS A 54 43.45 -26.16 13.99
CA LYS A 54 42.08 -26.26 13.45
C LYS A 54 42.05 -26.92 12.07
N VAL A 55 43.08 -26.71 11.25
CA VAL A 55 43.29 -27.43 9.99
C VAL A 55 43.49 -28.93 10.25
N ALA A 56 44.32 -29.31 11.23
CA ALA A 56 44.53 -30.71 11.58
C ALA A 56 43.23 -31.38 12.04
N GLU A 57 42.43 -30.70 12.87
CA GLU A 57 41.12 -31.17 13.34
C GLU A 57 40.14 -31.39 12.18
N LEU A 58 40.05 -30.44 11.24
CA LEU A 58 39.20 -30.56 10.06
C LEU A 58 39.67 -31.67 9.12
N ASN A 59 40.98 -31.79 8.87
CA ASN A 59 41.51 -32.85 8.01
C ASN A 59 41.29 -34.24 8.59
N GLU A 60 41.39 -34.40 9.92
CA GLU A 60 41.03 -35.67 10.56
C GLU A 60 39.56 -36.02 10.34
N LEU A 61 38.66 -35.04 10.53
CA LEU A 61 37.22 -35.21 10.25
C LEU A 61 36.94 -35.54 8.77
N GLY A 62 37.72 -34.96 7.86
CA GLY A 62 37.54 -35.11 6.41
C GLY A 62 37.92 -36.47 5.85
N LYS A 63 38.79 -37.25 6.52
CA LYS A 63 39.29 -38.56 6.05
C LYS A 63 38.17 -39.53 5.69
N GLU A 64 37.11 -39.55 6.48
CA GLU A 64 35.97 -40.46 6.28
C GLU A 64 35.10 -40.05 5.07
N PHE A 65 34.96 -38.74 4.82
CA PHE A 65 33.99 -38.19 3.87
C PHE A 65 34.60 -37.65 2.57
N GLY A 66 35.93 -37.60 2.49
CA GLY A 66 36.70 -37.09 1.34
C GLY A 66 36.82 -35.57 1.31
N GLY A 67 36.57 -34.89 2.44
CA GLY A 67 36.81 -33.45 2.58
C GLY A 67 38.23 -33.16 3.06
N SER A 68 38.67 -31.92 2.90
CA SER A 68 39.99 -31.48 3.38
C SER A 68 39.99 -30.00 3.73
N ALA A 69 40.96 -29.56 4.53
CA ALA A 69 41.12 -28.19 4.96
C ALA A 69 42.56 -27.68 4.77
N HIS A 70 42.68 -26.40 4.44
CA HIS A 70 43.94 -25.65 4.37
C HIS A 70 43.77 -24.34 5.14
N GLY A 71 44.84 -23.83 5.74
CA GLY A 71 44.81 -22.62 6.54
C GLY A 71 45.58 -21.49 5.89
N ILE A 72 45.00 -20.28 5.84
CA ILE A 72 45.68 -19.08 5.36
C ILE A 72 45.53 -17.95 6.39
N PRO A 73 46.65 -17.40 6.90
CA PRO A 73 46.60 -16.23 7.76
C PRO A 73 46.24 -14.97 6.95
N CYS A 74 45.22 -14.23 7.36
CA CYS A 74 44.81 -12.98 6.72
C CYS A 74 44.05 -12.09 7.71
N ASP A 75 44.40 -10.80 7.74
CA ASP A 75 43.56 -9.78 8.36
C ASP A 75 42.63 -9.19 7.29
N VAL A 76 41.32 -9.42 7.45
CA VAL A 76 40.33 -8.99 6.46
C VAL A 76 40.00 -7.49 6.57
N SER A 77 40.53 -6.77 7.57
CA SER A 77 40.43 -5.32 7.62
C SER A 77 41.36 -4.63 6.61
N ASP A 78 42.37 -5.34 6.11
CA ASP A 78 43.32 -4.83 5.12
C ASP A 78 42.97 -5.29 3.69
N LYS A 79 42.79 -4.32 2.80
CA LYS A 79 42.41 -4.57 1.41
C LYS A 79 43.51 -5.30 0.61
N GLN A 80 44.78 -5.01 0.88
CA GLN A 80 45.88 -5.68 0.20
C GLN A 80 46.00 -7.13 0.66
N ALA A 81 45.84 -7.38 1.96
CA ALA A 81 45.80 -8.75 2.50
C ALA A 81 44.66 -9.57 1.88
N ILE A 82 43.46 -8.98 1.69
CA ILE A 82 42.36 -9.62 0.96
C ILE A 82 42.75 -9.97 -0.49
N GLN A 83 43.44 -9.05 -1.18
CA GLN A 83 43.88 -9.27 -2.55
C GLN A 83 44.92 -10.41 -2.62
N ASP A 84 45.88 -10.41 -1.70
CA ASP A 84 46.94 -11.42 -1.62
C ASP A 84 46.35 -12.80 -1.29
N LEU A 85 45.35 -12.86 -0.40
CA LEU A 85 44.57 -14.06 -0.10
C LEU A 85 43.90 -14.62 -1.35
N ALA A 86 43.17 -13.80 -2.12
CA ALA A 86 42.51 -14.24 -3.34
C ALA A 86 43.53 -14.73 -4.39
N THR A 87 44.69 -14.06 -4.50
CA THR A 87 45.79 -14.49 -5.36
C THR A 87 46.38 -15.83 -4.92
N GLN A 88 46.63 -16.03 -3.63
CA GLN A 88 47.18 -17.28 -3.09
C GLN A 88 46.22 -18.45 -3.31
N VAL A 89 44.92 -18.26 -3.09
CA VAL A 89 43.91 -19.30 -3.39
C VAL A 89 43.85 -19.56 -4.89
N GLY A 90 43.87 -18.52 -5.73
CA GLY A 90 43.85 -18.65 -7.19
C GLY A 90 45.09 -19.31 -7.81
N GLN A 91 46.21 -19.39 -7.09
CA GLN A 91 47.37 -20.18 -7.50
C GLN A 91 47.16 -21.69 -7.31
N GLN A 92 46.32 -22.08 -6.34
CA GLN A 92 46.04 -23.47 -6.02
C GLN A 92 44.75 -23.97 -6.67
N GLU A 93 43.80 -23.06 -6.92
CA GLU A 93 42.46 -23.37 -7.38
C GLU A 93 42.11 -22.62 -8.66
N ARG A 94 41.49 -23.33 -9.60
CA ARG A 94 40.98 -22.73 -10.84
C ARG A 94 39.64 -22.02 -10.65
N HIS A 95 38.93 -22.33 -9.57
CA HIS A 95 37.63 -21.79 -9.23
C HIS A 95 37.40 -21.91 -7.73
N VAL A 96 36.46 -21.12 -7.21
CA VAL A 96 35.95 -21.23 -5.84
C VAL A 96 34.44 -21.36 -5.94
N ASP A 97 33.87 -22.45 -5.45
CA ASP A 97 32.42 -22.68 -5.55
C ASP A 97 31.63 -21.80 -4.59
N MET A 98 32.19 -21.55 -3.41
CA MET A 98 31.55 -20.73 -2.39
C MET A 98 32.55 -19.88 -1.58
N LEU A 99 32.21 -18.61 -1.39
CA LEU A 99 32.88 -17.72 -0.45
C LEU A 99 31.97 -17.51 0.76
N ILE A 100 32.36 -18.06 1.90
CA ILE A 100 31.71 -17.82 3.18
C ILE A 100 32.41 -16.64 3.85
N SER A 101 31.86 -15.45 3.61
CA SER A 101 32.35 -14.19 4.17
C SER A 101 31.75 -14.01 5.56
N ASN A 102 32.42 -14.58 6.56
CA ASN A 102 31.89 -14.76 7.91
C ASN A 102 32.61 -13.95 9.00
N ALA A 103 33.86 -13.56 8.80
CA ALA A 103 34.61 -12.77 9.77
C ALA A 103 33.83 -11.54 10.25
N GLY A 104 33.89 -11.26 11.54
CA GLY A 104 33.21 -10.13 12.16
C GLY A 104 33.84 -9.77 13.50
N ILE A 105 33.48 -8.61 14.04
CA ILE A 105 33.83 -8.16 15.38
C ILE A 105 32.62 -7.49 16.05
N ARG A 106 32.69 -7.41 17.38
CA ARG A 106 31.75 -6.69 18.23
C ARG A 106 32.55 -5.73 19.12
N ARG A 107 32.11 -4.47 19.18
CA ARG A 107 32.70 -3.41 20.01
C ARG A 107 31.59 -2.70 20.78
N ASP A 108 31.29 -3.24 21.96
CA ASP A 108 30.28 -2.68 22.85
C ASP A 108 30.83 -1.46 23.60
N PRO A 109 29.97 -0.57 24.12
CA PRO A 109 30.41 0.55 24.94
C PRO A 109 31.21 0.08 26.18
N PRO A 110 32.39 0.65 26.49
CA PRO A 110 33.16 0.28 27.67
C PRO A 110 32.39 0.41 29.00
N VAL A 111 31.54 1.43 29.11
CA VAL A 111 30.60 1.58 30.23
C VAL A 111 29.32 0.86 29.86
N GLN A 112 29.06 -0.28 30.50
CA GLN A 112 27.87 -1.08 30.24
C GLN A 112 26.67 -0.55 31.04
N CYS A 113 25.49 -0.56 30.44
CA CYS A 113 24.22 -0.33 31.13
C CYS A 113 23.11 -1.21 30.55
N ASN A 114 22.07 -1.49 31.32
CA ASN A 114 20.84 -2.05 30.78
C ASN A 114 20.06 -0.96 30.03
N VAL A 115 20.12 -0.94 28.69
CA VAL A 115 19.52 0.12 27.86
C VAL A 115 18.01 0.27 28.10
N LEU A 116 17.32 -0.80 28.54
CA LEU A 116 15.87 -0.78 28.77
C LEU A 116 15.46 -0.18 30.13
N GLU A 117 16.40 -0.05 31.06
CA GLU A 117 16.16 0.30 32.47
C GLU A 117 17.04 1.45 32.99
N ALA A 118 18.15 1.76 32.31
CA ALA A 118 19.11 2.78 32.72
C ALA A 118 18.44 4.17 32.82
N SER A 119 18.84 4.94 33.83
CA SER A 119 18.52 6.37 33.90
C SER A 119 19.13 7.11 32.71
N LEU A 120 18.61 8.30 32.40
CA LEU A 120 19.15 9.14 31.31
C LEU A 120 20.66 9.38 31.44
N SER A 121 21.16 9.62 32.65
CA SER A 121 22.59 9.84 32.91
C SER A 121 23.44 8.58 32.71
N GLU A 122 22.93 7.42 33.12
CA GLU A 122 23.62 6.14 32.94
C GLU A 122 23.64 5.73 31.47
N LEU A 123 22.51 5.91 30.77
CA LEU A 123 22.41 5.64 29.33
C LEU A 123 23.34 6.56 28.54
N GLN A 124 23.36 7.87 28.85
CA GLN A 124 24.28 8.81 28.22
C GLN A 124 25.74 8.44 28.49
N ALA A 125 26.11 8.13 29.73
CA ALA A 125 27.48 7.75 30.08
C ALA A 125 27.92 6.46 29.37
N SER A 126 27.03 5.47 29.25
CA SER A 126 27.23 4.24 28.48
C SER A 126 27.49 4.56 27.01
N MET A 127 26.53 5.18 26.32
CA MET A 127 26.63 5.47 24.89
C MET A 127 27.85 6.34 24.56
N TRP A 128 28.13 7.34 25.40
CA TRP A 128 29.26 8.27 25.24
C TRP A 128 30.63 7.63 25.49
N SER A 129 30.68 6.49 26.17
CA SER A 129 31.94 5.78 26.42
C SER A 129 32.52 5.10 25.17
N SER A 130 31.68 4.89 24.13
CA SER A 130 32.12 4.30 22.87
C SER A 130 33.12 5.19 22.15
N ARG A 131 34.24 4.63 21.68
CA ARG A 131 35.21 5.40 20.89
C ARG A 131 34.75 5.48 19.44
N HIS A 132 35.13 6.55 18.76
CA HIS A 132 34.88 6.66 17.32
C HIS A 132 35.51 5.50 16.52
N SER A 133 36.69 5.02 16.93
CA SER A 133 37.35 3.88 16.31
C SER A 133 36.55 2.59 16.46
N ASP A 134 35.80 2.40 17.55
CA ASP A 134 34.99 1.19 17.76
C ASP A 134 33.92 1.04 16.67
N TRP A 135 33.34 2.14 16.20
CA TRP A 135 32.42 2.17 15.07
C TRP A 135 33.14 1.89 13.75
N ALA A 136 34.25 2.60 13.50
CA ALA A 136 35.02 2.46 12.27
C ALA A 136 35.54 1.03 12.08
N ASP A 137 36.14 0.45 13.12
CA ASP A 137 36.65 -0.92 13.12
C ASP A 137 35.51 -1.93 12.87
N THR A 138 34.36 -1.72 13.52
CA THR A 138 33.20 -2.61 13.38
C THR A 138 32.67 -2.60 11.95
N PHE A 139 32.51 -1.44 11.31
CA PHE A 139 32.10 -1.37 9.91
C PHE A 139 33.18 -1.87 8.95
N CYS A 140 34.46 -1.61 9.24
CA CYS A 140 35.59 -2.07 8.45
C CYS A 140 35.56 -3.59 8.29
N VAL A 141 35.43 -4.33 9.40
CA VAL A 141 35.39 -5.79 9.36
C VAL A 141 34.01 -6.32 8.97
N ASN A 142 32.93 -5.83 9.59
CA ASN A 142 31.61 -6.43 9.41
C ASN A 142 30.93 -6.06 8.10
N THR A 143 31.41 -5.07 7.34
CA THR A 143 30.73 -4.63 6.09
C THR A 143 31.73 -4.42 4.97
N THR A 144 32.75 -3.58 5.18
CA THR A 144 33.72 -3.23 4.14
C THR A 144 34.55 -4.42 3.71
N ALA A 145 34.99 -5.27 4.64
CA ALA A 145 35.70 -6.51 4.32
C ALA A 145 34.85 -7.46 3.47
N HIS A 146 33.56 -7.62 3.78
CA HIS A 146 32.66 -8.46 2.98
C HIS A 146 32.56 -7.98 1.53
N TYR A 147 32.52 -6.66 1.31
CA TYR A 147 32.55 -6.08 -0.03
C TYR A 147 33.86 -6.43 -0.76
N PHE A 148 35.02 -6.16 -0.15
CA PHE A 148 36.31 -6.38 -0.82
C PHE A 148 36.62 -7.86 -1.03
N LEU A 149 36.27 -8.74 -0.09
CA LEU A 149 36.36 -10.20 -0.27
C LEU A 149 35.54 -10.64 -1.49
N SER A 150 34.29 -10.21 -1.59
CA SER A 150 33.43 -10.53 -2.74
C SER A 150 34.01 -10.05 -4.06
N VAL A 151 34.60 -8.84 -4.09
CA VAL A 151 35.24 -8.30 -5.29
C VAL A 151 36.50 -9.07 -5.66
N ALA A 152 37.37 -9.37 -4.69
CA ALA A 152 38.64 -10.06 -4.93
C ALA A 152 38.45 -11.50 -5.44
N PHE A 153 37.45 -12.21 -4.92
CA PHE A 153 37.15 -13.60 -5.31
C PHE A 153 36.21 -13.71 -6.53
N LEU A 154 35.65 -12.61 -7.02
CA LEU A 154 34.65 -12.64 -8.11
C LEU A 154 35.11 -13.44 -9.34
N PRO A 155 36.35 -13.33 -9.85
CA PRO A 155 36.79 -14.14 -10.99
C PRO A 155 36.75 -15.65 -10.73
N LEU A 156 37.12 -16.09 -9.52
CA LEU A 156 37.14 -17.51 -9.15
C LEU A 156 35.73 -18.06 -8.92
N LEU A 157 34.83 -17.23 -8.38
CA LEU A 157 33.41 -17.56 -8.21
C LEU A 157 32.68 -17.68 -9.56
N GLU A 158 33.01 -16.78 -10.50
CA GLU A 158 32.47 -16.81 -11.85
C GLU A 158 32.95 -18.04 -12.63
N ALA A 159 34.22 -18.39 -12.48
CA ALA A 159 34.76 -19.63 -13.06
C ALA A 159 34.01 -20.87 -12.56
N ALA A 160 33.61 -20.92 -11.28
CA ALA A 160 32.84 -22.02 -10.71
C ALA A 160 31.43 -22.12 -11.33
N SER A 161 30.77 -20.98 -11.56
CA SER A 161 29.41 -20.96 -12.15
C SER A 161 29.39 -21.48 -13.59
N ARG A 162 30.51 -21.38 -14.31
CA ARG A 162 30.68 -21.82 -15.71
C ARG A 162 31.18 -23.24 -15.90
N LEU A 163 31.55 -23.95 -14.83
CA LEU A 163 32.09 -25.31 -14.97
C LEU A 163 31.14 -26.21 -15.74
N GLU A 164 31.67 -26.90 -16.75
CA GLU A 164 30.95 -27.97 -17.43
C GLU A 164 31.04 -29.25 -16.60
N LEU A 165 29.89 -29.79 -16.23
CA LEU A 165 29.75 -30.95 -15.37
C LEU A 165 29.18 -32.14 -16.14
N PRO A 166 29.45 -33.39 -15.70
CA PRO A 166 28.90 -34.57 -16.35
C PRO A 166 27.38 -34.51 -16.50
N GLY A 167 26.89 -35.02 -17.64
CA GLY A 167 25.48 -35.01 -18.00
C GLY A 167 24.98 -33.68 -18.59
N GLY A 168 25.88 -32.84 -19.12
CA GLY A 168 25.53 -31.55 -19.73
C GLY A 168 25.10 -30.48 -18.73
N ARG A 169 25.40 -30.69 -17.44
CA ARG A 169 25.10 -29.73 -16.38
C ARG A 169 26.16 -28.65 -16.33
N VAL A 170 25.80 -27.50 -15.80
CA VAL A 170 26.71 -26.36 -15.61
C VAL A 170 26.81 -26.01 -14.13
N GLY A 171 27.94 -25.52 -13.66
CA GLY A 171 28.18 -25.25 -12.23
C GLY A 171 27.07 -24.43 -11.58
N ARG A 172 26.58 -23.41 -12.29
CA ARG A 172 25.42 -22.61 -11.88
C ARG A 172 24.18 -23.44 -11.52
N SER A 173 23.87 -24.46 -12.32
CA SER A 173 22.70 -25.33 -12.06
C SER A 173 22.86 -26.21 -10.83
N GLU A 174 24.06 -26.28 -10.24
CA GLU A 174 24.36 -27.02 -9.01
C GLU A 174 24.63 -26.08 -7.82
N GLY A 175 24.36 -24.78 -7.95
CA GLY A 175 24.53 -23.81 -6.88
C GLY A 175 25.95 -23.25 -6.71
N ARG A 176 26.89 -23.61 -7.61
CA ARG A 176 28.28 -23.13 -7.60
C ARG A 176 28.38 -21.69 -8.08
N GLY A 177 29.32 -20.95 -7.48
CA GLY A 177 29.50 -19.52 -7.69
C GLY A 177 28.59 -18.70 -6.77
N VAL A 178 28.83 -18.79 -5.46
CA VAL A 178 28.01 -18.09 -4.45
C VAL A 178 28.86 -17.42 -3.38
N VAL A 179 28.47 -16.22 -2.98
CA VAL A 179 28.92 -15.57 -1.76
C VAL A 179 27.84 -15.73 -0.69
N VAL A 180 28.22 -16.23 0.48
CA VAL A 180 27.38 -16.22 1.68
C VAL A 180 27.97 -15.25 2.68
N MET A 181 27.23 -14.20 3.03
CA MET A 181 27.64 -13.20 4.03
C MET A 181 26.99 -13.47 5.39
N THR A 182 27.80 -13.51 6.44
CA THR A 182 27.28 -13.68 7.80
C THR A 182 26.90 -12.33 8.42
N SER A 183 25.61 -12.04 8.42
CA SER A 183 25.01 -10.93 9.14
C SER A 183 24.70 -11.34 10.60
N SER A 184 23.61 -10.87 11.19
CA SER A 184 23.10 -11.28 12.51
C SER A 184 21.62 -10.96 12.61
N CYS A 185 20.85 -11.65 13.45
CA CYS A 185 19.49 -11.21 13.78
C CYS A 185 19.46 -9.80 14.40
N ALA A 186 20.60 -9.33 14.92
CA ALA A 186 20.73 -7.98 15.45
C ALA A 186 20.51 -6.88 14.40
N SER A 187 20.63 -7.19 13.11
CA SER A 187 20.30 -6.25 12.03
C SER A 187 18.81 -5.90 11.96
N MET A 188 17.95 -6.70 12.60
CA MET A 188 16.51 -6.61 12.46
C MET A 188 15.78 -6.15 13.74
N HIS A 189 16.49 -5.93 14.86
CA HIS A 189 15.87 -5.49 16.13
C HIS A 189 16.29 -4.09 16.59
N ASN A 190 15.35 -3.35 17.18
CA ASN A 190 15.52 -1.92 17.47
C ASN A 190 16.20 -1.62 18.81
N ALA A 191 15.97 -2.43 19.85
CA ALA A 191 16.60 -2.26 21.16
C ALA A 191 16.63 -3.59 21.93
N THR A 192 17.70 -3.83 22.70
CA THR A 192 17.79 -4.93 23.66
C THR A 192 18.30 -4.41 25.01
N ASN A 193 18.46 -5.29 26.01
CA ASN A 193 19.08 -4.92 27.28
C ASN A 193 20.55 -4.51 27.14
N VAL A 194 21.21 -4.84 26.02
CA VAL A 194 22.59 -4.45 25.74
C VAL A 194 22.63 -3.45 24.59
N ASP A 195 23.49 -2.43 24.69
CA ASP A 195 23.76 -1.52 23.59
C ASP A 195 24.63 -2.24 22.54
N LEU A 196 24.02 -2.51 21.39
CA LEU A 196 24.65 -3.15 20.24
C LEU A 196 24.73 -2.20 19.06
N THR A 197 24.58 -0.89 19.25
CA THR A 197 24.31 0.04 18.15
C THR A 197 25.33 -0.08 17.02
N SER A 198 26.63 -0.01 17.30
CA SER A 198 27.69 -0.14 16.28
C SER A 198 27.61 -1.48 15.51
N TYR A 199 27.40 -2.57 16.25
CA TYR A 199 27.29 -3.92 15.71
C TYR A 199 26.02 -4.11 14.88
N ALA A 200 24.85 -3.81 15.45
CA ALA A 200 23.55 -3.93 14.81
C ALA A 200 23.48 -3.10 13.51
N THR A 201 23.96 -1.85 13.52
CA THR A 201 24.00 -1.02 12.31
C THR A 201 24.94 -1.60 11.26
N SER A 202 26.12 -2.13 11.64
CA SER A 202 27.02 -2.79 10.68
C SER A 202 26.39 -4.05 10.05
N LYS A 203 25.60 -4.81 10.81
CA LYS A 203 24.89 -6.00 10.32
C LYS A 203 23.70 -5.63 9.42
N ALA A 204 22.97 -4.55 9.73
CA ALA A 204 21.97 -3.99 8.81
C ALA A 204 22.60 -3.48 7.49
N ALA A 205 23.77 -2.84 7.57
CA ALA A 205 24.53 -2.45 6.38
C ALA A 205 24.96 -3.68 5.55
N THR A 206 25.30 -4.79 6.21
CA THR A 206 25.63 -6.07 5.56
C THR A 206 24.45 -6.68 4.83
N ASP A 207 23.25 -6.68 5.43
CA ASP A 207 22.03 -7.17 4.76
C ASP A 207 21.67 -6.34 3.53
N HIS A 208 21.91 -5.04 3.59
CA HIS A 208 21.76 -4.19 2.41
C HIS A 208 22.84 -4.48 1.35
N LEU A 209 24.09 -4.70 1.77
CA LEU A 209 25.20 -5.05 0.90
C LEU A 209 24.95 -6.34 0.12
N VAL A 210 24.32 -7.35 0.73
CA VAL A 210 23.89 -8.60 0.06
C VAL A 210 23.07 -8.28 -1.19
N LYS A 211 22.03 -7.44 -1.06
CA LYS A 211 21.15 -7.04 -2.18
C LYS A 211 21.93 -6.28 -3.25
N LEU A 212 22.80 -5.35 -2.84
CA LEU A 212 23.58 -4.53 -3.77
C LEU A 212 24.56 -5.37 -4.59
N LEU A 213 25.24 -6.34 -3.99
CA LEU A 213 26.17 -7.21 -4.70
C LEU A 213 25.47 -8.27 -5.54
N ALA A 214 24.37 -8.88 -5.05
CA ALA A 214 23.57 -9.79 -5.85
C ALA A 214 23.12 -9.14 -7.17
N ALA A 215 22.59 -7.91 -7.09
CA ALA A 215 22.21 -7.15 -8.27
C ALA A 215 23.37 -6.93 -9.25
N LYS A 216 24.57 -6.57 -8.75
CA LYS A 216 25.77 -6.32 -9.56
C LYS A 216 26.36 -7.59 -10.18
N PHE A 217 26.30 -8.71 -9.46
CA PHE A 217 26.95 -9.96 -9.86
C PHE A 217 26.04 -10.86 -10.70
N SER A 218 24.73 -10.59 -10.70
CA SER A 218 23.69 -11.33 -11.45
C SER A 218 24.05 -11.67 -12.90
N ARG A 219 24.65 -10.74 -13.66
CA ARG A 219 25.02 -10.99 -15.08
C ARG A 219 26.03 -12.13 -15.26
N PHE A 220 26.76 -12.46 -14.20
CA PHE A 220 27.77 -13.51 -14.16
C PHE A 220 27.29 -14.77 -13.43
N TYR A 221 26.00 -14.81 -13.06
CA TYR A 221 25.38 -15.82 -12.20
C TYR A 221 25.96 -15.91 -10.77
N VAL A 222 26.98 -15.13 -10.40
CA VAL A 222 27.53 -15.23 -9.05
C VAL A 222 26.49 -14.73 -8.05
N ARG A 223 25.95 -15.66 -7.26
CA ARG A 223 24.89 -15.37 -6.28
C ARG A 223 25.49 -14.70 -5.06
N VAL A 224 24.71 -13.85 -4.40
CA VAL A 224 25.06 -13.28 -3.11
C VAL A 224 23.86 -13.43 -2.18
N VAL A 225 24.04 -14.21 -1.14
CA VAL A 225 23.03 -14.47 -0.11
C VAL A 225 23.61 -14.14 1.27
N GLY A 226 22.73 -13.87 2.23
CA GLY A 226 23.11 -13.65 3.62
C GLY A 226 22.55 -14.73 4.54
N ILE A 227 23.11 -14.82 5.73
CA ILE A 227 22.46 -15.48 6.88
C ILE A 227 22.42 -14.50 8.05
N ASN A 228 21.35 -14.52 8.85
CA ASN A 228 21.22 -13.76 10.09
C ASN A 228 21.13 -14.72 11.27
N PRO A 229 22.27 -15.20 11.82
CA PRO A 229 22.26 -16.06 12.98
C PRO A 229 21.73 -15.33 14.23
N GLY A 230 20.94 -16.05 15.02
CA GLY A 230 20.57 -15.68 16.38
C GLY A 230 21.64 -16.07 17.40
N PHE A 231 21.21 -16.46 18.60
CA PHE A 231 22.12 -16.90 19.64
C PHE A 231 22.69 -18.29 19.34
N VAL A 232 23.93 -18.32 18.87
CA VAL A 232 24.74 -19.53 18.66
C VAL A 232 26.02 -19.41 19.47
N PRO A 233 26.46 -20.47 20.18
CA PRO A 233 27.70 -20.43 20.96
C PRO A 233 28.90 -20.01 20.12
N SER A 234 29.59 -18.95 20.55
CA SER A 234 30.83 -18.46 19.92
C SER A 234 31.64 -17.64 20.91
N ASN A 235 32.88 -17.29 20.57
CA ASN A 235 33.69 -16.41 21.42
C ASN A 235 33.04 -15.02 21.65
N MET A 236 32.14 -14.59 20.77
CA MET A 236 31.37 -13.33 20.92
C MET A 236 30.07 -13.49 21.73
N ASN A 237 29.65 -14.73 21.98
CA ASN A 237 28.46 -15.12 22.74
C ASN A 237 28.79 -16.31 23.65
N PRO A 238 29.49 -16.11 24.79
CA PRO A 238 29.76 -17.19 25.73
C PRO A 238 28.44 -17.65 26.36
N VAL A 239 28.06 -18.90 26.10
CA VAL A 239 26.83 -19.50 26.63
C VAL A 239 27.17 -20.22 27.93
N GLY A 240 26.53 -19.85 29.06
CA GLY A 240 26.56 -20.63 30.30
C GLY A 240 27.52 -20.19 31.42
N GLU A 241 28.10 -18.99 31.38
CA GLU A 241 28.86 -18.45 32.52
C GLU A 241 27.92 -17.82 33.57
N GLU A 242 28.10 -18.18 34.85
CA GLU A 242 27.36 -17.58 35.99
C GLU A 242 27.60 -16.06 36.05
N GLY A 243 26.51 -15.27 36.10
CA GLY A 243 26.56 -13.81 36.09
C GLY A 243 26.40 -13.16 34.71
N ASN A 244 26.23 -13.94 33.65
CA ASN A 244 26.07 -13.42 32.29
C ASN A 244 24.64 -12.87 32.03
N LEU A 245 24.54 -11.57 31.66
CA LEU A 245 23.31 -10.88 31.24
C LEU A 245 22.57 -11.58 30.08
N PHE A 246 23.28 -12.43 29.33
CA PHE A 246 22.73 -13.19 28.20
C PHE A 246 21.99 -14.47 28.61
N SER A 247 22.15 -14.98 29.84
CA SER A 247 21.52 -16.24 30.29
C SER A 247 19.98 -16.18 30.28
N ALA A 248 19.40 -15.03 30.63
CA ALA A 248 17.95 -14.81 30.62
C ALA A 248 17.33 -14.64 29.22
N LEU A 249 18.15 -14.52 28.16
CA LEU A 249 17.68 -14.28 26.79
C LEU A 249 17.32 -15.58 26.05
N PHE A 250 17.88 -16.73 26.44
CA PHE A 250 17.60 -18.02 25.80
C PHE A 250 16.16 -18.49 26.02
N ASP A 251 15.61 -18.27 27.22
CA ASP A 251 14.21 -18.59 27.55
C ASP A 251 13.20 -17.80 26.70
N ARG A 252 13.64 -16.67 26.15
CA ARG A 252 12.84 -15.78 25.30
C ARG A 252 13.00 -16.06 23.80
N VAL A 253 13.81 -17.04 23.40
CA VAL A 253 13.78 -17.57 22.03
C VAL A 253 12.61 -18.56 21.93
N PRO A 254 11.70 -18.45 20.95
CA PRO A 254 10.58 -19.39 20.80
C PRO A 254 11.01 -20.85 20.71
N ALA A 255 12.15 -21.15 20.08
CA ALA A 255 12.73 -22.49 20.01
C ALA A 255 13.22 -23.05 21.36
N LYS A 256 13.25 -22.23 22.43
CA LYS A 256 13.69 -22.60 23.79
C LYS A 256 15.09 -23.21 23.88
N ARG A 257 15.95 -22.91 22.90
CA ARG A 257 17.36 -23.31 22.87
C ARG A 257 18.19 -22.30 22.08
N ALA A 258 19.49 -22.29 22.34
CA ALA A 258 20.45 -21.70 21.43
C ALA A 258 20.48 -22.49 20.11
N GLY A 259 20.87 -21.81 19.02
CA GLY A 259 21.23 -22.50 17.79
C GLY A 259 22.46 -23.38 18.02
N ILE A 260 22.47 -24.52 17.34
CA ILE A 260 23.56 -25.50 17.39
C ILE A 260 24.26 -25.56 16.03
N GLU A 261 25.36 -26.30 15.97
CA GLU A 261 26.16 -26.48 14.75
C GLU A 261 25.29 -26.95 13.56
N ASP A 262 24.33 -27.85 13.79
CA ASP A 262 23.44 -28.38 12.76
C ASP A 262 22.57 -27.30 12.09
N ASP A 263 22.09 -26.31 12.85
CA ASP A 263 21.24 -25.24 12.30
C ASP A 263 22.01 -24.38 11.30
N ILE A 264 23.28 -24.11 11.61
CA ILE A 264 24.17 -23.28 10.80
C ILE A 264 24.71 -24.07 9.62
N ALA A 265 25.23 -25.26 9.86
CA ALA A 265 25.76 -26.12 8.80
C ALA A 265 24.67 -26.51 7.79
N GLY A 266 23.47 -26.89 8.25
CA GLY A 266 22.33 -27.22 7.40
C GLY A 266 21.89 -26.05 6.52
N THR A 267 21.85 -24.84 7.09
CA THR A 267 21.53 -23.62 6.33
C THR A 267 22.57 -23.32 5.26
N ILE A 268 23.87 -23.44 5.58
CA ILE A 268 24.92 -23.23 4.59
C ILE A 268 24.84 -24.27 3.49
N LEU A 269 24.72 -25.56 3.82
CA LEU A 269 24.60 -26.64 2.85
C LEU A 269 23.41 -26.43 1.91
N TYR A 270 22.27 -25.95 2.42
CA TYR A 270 21.15 -25.52 1.58
C TYR A 270 21.57 -24.42 0.60
N LEU A 271 22.10 -23.31 1.10
CA LEU A 271 22.38 -22.12 0.29
C LEU A 271 23.48 -22.32 -0.77
N VAL A 272 24.44 -23.20 -0.52
CA VAL A 272 25.62 -23.40 -1.38
C VAL A 272 25.56 -24.62 -2.29
N SER A 273 24.52 -25.43 -2.17
CA SER A 273 24.28 -26.61 -3.00
C SER A 273 23.22 -26.33 -4.07
N ARG A 274 22.89 -27.38 -4.85
CA ARG A 274 21.82 -27.34 -5.85
C ARG A 274 20.47 -26.93 -5.24
N ALA A 275 20.21 -27.29 -3.97
CA ALA A 275 18.97 -26.91 -3.28
C ALA A 275 18.78 -25.38 -3.20
N GLY A 276 19.87 -24.63 -3.05
CA GLY A 276 19.88 -23.17 -2.95
C GLY A 276 20.17 -22.45 -4.26
N ALA A 277 20.30 -23.16 -5.40
CA ALA A 277 20.68 -22.56 -6.69
C ALA A 277 19.69 -21.51 -7.22
N TYR A 278 18.47 -21.46 -6.65
CA TYR A 278 17.45 -20.48 -6.99
C TYR A 278 17.24 -19.40 -5.91
N VAL A 279 18.16 -19.29 -4.95
CA VAL A 279 18.13 -18.29 -3.87
C VAL A 279 19.23 -17.26 -4.09
N ASP A 280 18.86 -16.00 -4.23
CA ASP A 280 19.79 -14.88 -4.45
C ASP A 280 19.25 -13.58 -3.84
N GLY A 281 20.13 -12.68 -3.42
CA GLY A 281 19.80 -11.33 -2.93
C GLY A 281 19.01 -11.26 -1.62
N ILE A 282 18.91 -12.35 -0.87
CA ILE A 282 18.21 -12.39 0.43
C ILE A 282 19.14 -12.84 1.55
N SER A 283 18.88 -12.36 2.78
CA SER A 283 19.48 -12.89 4.00
C SER A 283 18.49 -13.79 4.73
N LEU A 284 18.85 -15.04 5.00
CA LEU A 284 17.99 -16.00 5.71
C LEU A 284 18.18 -15.89 7.22
N CYS A 285 17.12 -15.62 7.97
CA CYS A 285 17.17 -15.56 9.43
C CYS A 285 17.19 -16.96 10.06
N VAL A 286 18.21 -17.22 10.90
CA VAL A 286 18.42 -18.50 11.60
C VAL A 286 18.54 -18.22 13.09
N ASP A 287 17.42 -17.95 13.74
CA ASP A 287 17.41 -17.38 15.10
C ASP A 287 16.44 -18.06 16.08
N GLY A 288 15.84 -19.19 15.69
CA GLY A 288 14.86 -19.90 16.52
C GLY A 288 13.58 -19.12 16.80
N GLY A 289 13.26 -18.09 15.99
CA GLY A 289 12.11 -17.21 16.16
C GLY A 289 12.38 -16.00 17.05
N ARG A 290 13.63 -15.74 17.44
CA ARG A 290 14.01 -14.63 18.35
C ARG A 290 13.47 -13.28 17.88
N ILE A 291 13.51 -13.01 16.57
CA ILE A 291 13.11 -11.76 15.97
C ILE A 291 11.60 -11.51 16.08
N LEU A 292 10.79 -12.58 16.12
CA LEU A 292 9.35 -12.49 16.34
C LEU A 292 9.01 -11.83 17.68
N LEU A 293 9.92 -11.91 18.67
CA LEU A 293 9.75 -11.35 20.01
C LEU A 293 10.68 -10.15 20.29
N ALA A 294 11.67 -9.90 19.42
CA ALA A 294 12.65 -8.82 19.61
C ALA A 294 12.14 -7.44 19.19
N ASN A 295 11.21 -7.41 18.24
CA ASN A 295 10.69 -6.17 17.67
C ASN A 295 9.49 -5.59 18.45
N ASP A 296 9.04 -6.32 19.46
CA ASP A 296 8.03 -5.90 20.43
C ASP A 296 8.64 -5.03 21.54
N VAL A 297 8.98 -3.79 21.19
CA VAL A 297 9.22 -2.75 22.20
C VAL A 297 7.90 -2.31 22.86
N SER A 298 6.72 -2.73 22.36
CA SER A 298 5.42 -2.44 22.99
C SER A 298 4.80 -3.60 23.80
N ILE A 299 5.06 -4.88 23.47
CA ILE A 299 4.34 -5.99 24.13
C ILE A 299 5.05 -6.51 25.40
N SER A 300 6.38 -6.44 25.52
CA SER A 300 7.05 -7.06 26.68
C SER A 300 7.07 -6.21 27.96
N ARG A 301 6.84 -4.88 27.88
CA ARG A 301 6.66 -4.04 29.09
C ARG A 301 5.32 -4.28 29.79
N TYR A 302 4.34 -4.88 29.12
CA TYR A 302 3.04 -5.23 29.72
C TYR A 302 2.99 -6.64 30.34
N LEU A 303 3.90 -7.54 29.97
CA LEU A 303 3.89 -8.93 30.46
C LEU A 303 4.96 -9.22 31.55
N GLY A 304 5.98 -8.36 31.68
CA GLY A 304 7.01 -8.49 32.73
C GLY A 304 6.55 -8.12 34.16
N GLY A 305 5.46 -7.36 34.29
CA GLY A 305 4.88 -7.00 35.59
C GLY A 305 4.25 -8.18 36.34
N TRP A 306 3.83 -9.22 35.61
CA TRP A 306 3.11 -10.34 36.20
C TRP A 306 4.02 -11.32 36.96
N ALA A 307 5.28 -11.50 36.53
CA ALA A 307 6.24 -12.36 37.22
C ALA A 307 6.78 -11.72 38.51
N HIS A 308 6.93 -10.39 38.56
CA HIS A 308 7.26 -9.68 39.80
C HIS A 308 6.06 -9.58 40.75
N LEU A 309 4.82 -9.51 40.24
CA LEU A 309 3.62 -9.63 41.05
C LEU A 309 3.48 -11.02 41.68
N THR A 310 3.86 -12.11 40.99
CA THR A 310 3.83 -13.45 41.62
C THR A 310 4.86 -13.60 42.74
N ALA A 311 6.06 -13.01 42.57
CA ALA A 311 7.10 -12.96 43.61
C ALA A 311 6.76 -11.99 44.77
N LEU A 312 6.00 -10.93 44.49
CA LEU A 312 5.48 -10.00 45.50
C LEU A 312 4.30 -10.61 46.26
N PHE A 313 3.41 -11.37 45.62
CA PHE A 313 2.35 -12.16 46.27
C PHE A 313 2.92 -13.27 47.17
N HIS A 314 4.02 -13.94 46.78
CA HIS A 314 4.72 -14.90 47.65
C HIS A 314 5.58 -14.26 48.76
N ARG A 315 5.87 -12.95 48.71
CA ARG A 315 6.52 -12.19 49.80
C ARG A 315 5.51 -11.50 50.72
N ILE A 316 4.34 -11.13 50.22
CA ILE A 316 3.23 -10.58 51.02
C ILE A 316 2.61 -11.69 51.89
N ASP A 317 2.57 -12.95 51.43
CA ASP A 317 2.07 -14.06 52.25
C ASP A 317 2.98 -14.37 53.48
N ARG A 318 4.29 -14.08 53.39
CA ARG A 318 5.21 -14.22 54.53
C ARG A 318 5.19 -13.04 55.50
N HIS A 319 4.90 -11.82 55.05
CA HIS A 319 4.83 -10.65 55.94
C HIS A 319 3.46 -10.45 56.61
N THR A 320 2.42 -11.14 56.15
CA THR A 320 1.09 -11.07 56.80
C THR A 320 0.99 -11.98 58.03
N GLN A 321 1.90 -12.97 58.18
CA GLN A 321 2.00 -13.77 59.42
C GLN A 321 2.77 -13.06 60.55
N ASP A 322 3.66 -12.12 60.24
CA ASP A 322 4.45 -11.40 61.28
C ASP A 322 3.73 -10.17 61.87
N ILE A 323 2.69 -9.65 61.21
CA ILE A 323 1.95 -8.45 61.67
C ILE A 323 0.80 -8.80 62.64
N ILE A 324 0.45 -10.08 62.80
CA ILE A 324 -0.58 -10.53 63.76
C ILE A 324 0.01 -10.80 65.17
N MET A 325 1.31 -10.58 65.41
CA MET A 325 1.98 -10.93 66.69
C MET A 325 2.60 -9.76 67.47
N ILE A 326 2.22 -8.50 67.21
CA ILE A 326 2.63 -7.38 68.08
C ILE A 326 1.45 -6.46 68.38
N HIS A 327 0.58 -6.94 69.27
CA HIS A 327 -0.32 -6.10 70.03
C HIS A 327 -0.10 -6.38 71.51
N HIS A 328 0.90 -5.76 72.13
CA HIS A 328 0.88 -5.46 73.57
C HIS A 328 1.99 -4.46 73.97
N SER A 329 1.56 -3.46 74.75
CA SER A 329 2.32 -2.65 75.72
C SER A 329 3.07 -1.37 75.24
N THR A 330 2.36 -0.26 75.45
CA THR A 330 2.77 0.95 76.23
C THR A 330 3.99 1.81 75.87
N GLN A 331 3.69 3.10 75.69
CA GLN A 331 4.38 4.29 76.20
C GLN A 331 5.90 4.42 75.96
N ARG A 332 6.29 5.32 75.04
CA ARG A 332 7.07 6.54 75.36
C ARG A 332 7.44 7.33 74.09
N TYR A 333 7.64 8.63 74.31
CA TYR A 333 8.26 9.64 73.45
C TYR A 333 7.39 10.43 72.45
N SER A 334 6.51 11.25 73.04
CA SER A 334 6.24 12.61 72.56
C SER A 334 7.47 13.50 72.80
N ARG A 335 8.27 13.82 71.76
CA ARG A 335 9.15 15.03 71.73
C ARG A 335 9.86 15.33 70.40
N LEU A 336 9.31 14.95 69.24
CA LEU A 336 9.98 15.19 67.94
C LEU A 336 9.05 15.64 66.79
N LEU A 337 7.87 16.17 67.09
CA LEU A 337 6.83 16.46 66.10
C LEU A 337 6.58 17.94 65.75
N LEU A 338 7.46 18.88 66.13
CA LEU A 338 7.28 20.32 65.80
C LEU A 338 8.29 20.90 64.81
N LYS A 339 9.01 20.06 64.05
CA LYS A 339 9.90 20.51 62.94
C LYS A 339 9.63 19.84 61.59
N ARG A 340 8.55 19.06 61.45
CA ARG A 340 8.28 18.25 60.25
C ARG A 340 7.15 18.75 59.33
N GLU A 341 6.44 19.83 59.64
CA GLU A 341 5.24 20.21 58.86
C GLU A 341 5.53 20.84 57.48
N ARG A 342 6.69 21.48 57.25
CA ARG A 342 7.00 22.04 55.92
C ARG A 342 7.41 21.00 54.87
N LYS A 343 7.80 19.80 55.27
CA LYS A 343 8.24 18.73 54.34
C LYS A 343 7.06 17.92 53.83
N TYR A 344 5.99 17.77 54.62
CA TYR A 344 4.79 17.04 54.20
C TYR A 344 3.92 17.80 53.19
N ILE A 345 3.86 19.13 53.26
CA ILE A 345 3.11 19.93 52.26
C ILE A 345 3.75 19.85 50.87
N LYS A 346 5.09 19.82 50.77
CA LYS A 346 5.80 19.58 49.50
C LYS A 346 5.68 18.15 49.01
N ILE A 347 5.64 17.16 49.91
CA ILE A 347 5.43 15.75 49.55
C ILE A 347 3.99 15.53 49.07
N LEU A 348 2.99 16.17 49.67
CA LEU A 348 1.59 16.11 49.22
C LEU A 348 1.40 16.79 47.85
N HIS A 349 2.11 17.90 47.59
CA HIS A 349 2.13 18.54 46.27
C HIS A 349 2.87 17.71 45.21
N LEU A 350 3.97 17.04 45.58
CA LEU A 350 4.63 16.08 44.71
C LEU A 350 3.79 14.82 44.51
N PHE A 351 3.02 14.38 45.49
CA PHE A 351 2.09 13.26 45.37
C PHE A 351 0.90 13.62 44.49
N SER A 352 0.38 14.86 44.53
CA SER A 352 -0.67 15.27 43.58
C SER A 352 -0.14 15.42 42.16
N LEU A 353 1.09 15.93 41.99
CA LEU A 353 1.76 16.00 40.68
C LEU A 353 2.18 14.62 40.15
N LEU A 354 2.59 13.69 41.02
CA LEU A 354 2.79 12.29 40.64
C LEU A 354 1.47 11.58 40.34
N TRP A 355 0.40 11.91 41.07
CA TRP A 355 -0.93 11.33 40.85
C TRP A 355 -1.51 11.81 39.52
N GLU A 356 -1.37 13.10 39.17
CA GLU A 356 -1.68 13.64 37.84
C GLU A 356 -0.78 13.07 36.74
N ALA A 357 0.50 12.81 37.01
CA ALA A 357 1.41 12.19 36.05
C ALA A 357 1.13 10.68 35.85
N ILE A 358 0.67 9.97 36.88
CA ILE A 358 0.32 8.55 36.82
C ILE A 358 -1.06 8.35 36.16
N THR A 359 -2.02 9.25 36.36
CA THR A 359 -3.29 9.21 35.62
C THR A 359 -3.11 9.56 34.14
N THR A 360 -2.13 10.39 33.76
CA THR A 360 -1.86 10.76 32.35
C THR A 360 -1.02 9.74 31.56
N MET A 361 -0.36 8.77 32.19
CA MET A 361 0.50 7.77 31.50
C MET A 361 -0.11 6.37 31.35
N SER A 362 -1.41 6.21 31.64
CA SER A 362 -2.17 4.99 31.40
C SER A 362 -2.93 5.08 30.07
N ILE A 363 -3.07 3.97 29.33
CA ILE A 363 -3.99 3.84 28.18
C ILE A 363 -5.46 4.10 28.63
N VAL A 364 -5.70 4.03 29.95
CA VAL A 364 -6.93 4.38 30.66
C VAL A 364 -6.61 5.48 31.68
N SER A 365 -6.77 6.75 31.30
CA SER A 365 -6.61 7.88 32.24
C SER A 365 -7.87 8.04 33.08
N ILE A 366 -7.87 7.62 34.36
CA ILE A 366 -9.03 7.79 35.23
C ILE A 366 -9.28 9.28 35.43
N SER A 367 -10.27 9.81 34.71
CA SER A 367 -10.78 11.16 34.90
C SER A 367 -11.52 11.22 36.23
N ASP A 368 -11.39 12.34 36.93
CA ASP A 368 -12.17 12.72 38.11
C ASP A 368 -13.68 12.90 37.83
N GLY A 369 -14.13 12.65 36.60
CA GLY A 369 -15.52 12.69 36.17
C GLY A 369 -16.10 14.09 36.02
N VAL A 370 -15.29 15.15 36.21
CA VAL A 370 -15.74 16.54 36.17
C VAL A 370 -16.17 16.89 34.74
N GLY A 371 -17.49 16.94 34.51
CA GLY A 371 -18.09 17.32 33.23
C GLY A 371 -18.41 16.17 32.26
N SER A 372 -18.27 14.90 32.66
CA SER A 372 -18.74 13.76 31.83
C SER A 372 -20.26 13.75 31.71
N LYS A 373 -20.77 13.44 30.51
CA LYS A 373 -22.22 13.24 30.29
C LYS A 373 -22.64 11.77 30.47
N ILE A 374 -21.68 10.86 30.60
CA ILE A 374 -21.91 9.43 30.78
C ILE A 374 -22.29 9.17 32.25
N ASN A 375 -23.44 8.54 32.44
CA ASN A 375 -23.97 8.13 33.74
C ASN A 375 -24.43 6.67 33.71
N GLU A 376 -24.89 6.17 34.85
CA GLU A 376 -25.35 4.78 35.00
C GLU A 376 -26.46 4.41 34.00
N LYS A 377 -27.38 5.34 33.69
CA LYS A 377 -28.41 5.12 32.68
C LYS A 377 -27.81 4.91 31.29
N SER A 378 -26.77 5.65 30.92
CA SER A 378 -26.02 5.44 29.68
C SER A 378 -25.38 4.05 29.65
N LEU A 379 -24.67 3.68 30.72
CA LEU A 379 -24.01 2.37 30.83
C LEU A 379 -25.02 1.21 30.68
N ARG A 380 -26.13 1.26 31.43
CA ARG A 380 -27.18 0.23 31.36
C ARG A 380 -27.84 0.19 29.97
N SER A 381 -27.98 1.34 29.30
CA SER A 381 -28.45 1.39 27.91
C SER A 381 -27.48 0.73 26.93
N PHE A 382 -26.17 0.96 27.06
CA PHE A 382 -25.16 0.30 26.23
C PHE A 382 -25.08 -1.20 26.50
N ALA A 383 -25.13 -1.62 27.76
CA ALA A 383 -25.19 -3.02 28.15
C ALA A 383 -26.41 -3.73 27.53
N ALA A 384 -27.59 -3.10 27.59
CA ALA A 384 -28.80 -3.64 26.97
C ALA A 384 -28.69 -3.78 25.45
N GLN A 385 -28.01 -2.86 24.76
CA GLN A 385 -27.72 -2.96 23.31
C GLN A 385 -26.81 -4.14 22.97
N LEU A 386 -26.00 -4.62 23.93
CA LEU A 386 -25.16 -5.81 23.80
C LEU A 386 -25.82 -7.07 24.35
N HIS A 387 -27.12 -7.01 24.70
CA HIS A 387 -27.87 -8.10 25.33
C HIS A 387 -27.30 -8.56 26.68
N ILE A 388 -26.63 -7.65 27.41
CA ILE A 388 -26.18 -7.88 28.78
C ILE A 388 -27.34 -7.49 29.70
N GLU A 389 -28.12 -8.48 30.12
CA GLU A 389 -29.37 -8.28 30.90
C GLU A 389 -29.09 -7.97 32.37
N THR A 390 -27.98 -8.46 32.92
CA THR A 390 -27.57 -8.22 34.31
C THR A 390 -26.16 -7.68 34.35
N LEU A 391 -25.98 -6.62 35.13
CA LEU A 391 -24.68 -6.00 35.41
C LEU A 391 -24.64 -5.77 36.91
N ASP A 392 -23.71 -6.44 37.59
CA ASP A 392 -23.49 -6.29 39.03
C ASP A 392 -23.20 -4.83 39.36
N ASP A 393 -23.68 -4.34 40.51
CA ASP A 393 -23.58 -2.92 40.86
C ASP A 393 -22.12 -2.47 41.02
N LYS A 394 -21.23 -3.35 41.49
CA LYS A 394 -19.81 -3.04 41.58
C LYS A 394 -19.16 -2.97 40.20
N ASP A 395 -19.47 -3.94 39.34
CA ASP A 395 -18.98 -3.93 37.95
C ASP A 395 -19.53 -2.69 37.21
N ALA A 396 -20.77 -2.29 37.48
CA ALA A 396 -21.37 -1.10 36.90
C ALA A 396 -20.63 0.19 37.30
N GLU A 397 -20.24 0.31 38.57
CA GLU A 397 -19.43 1.44 39.05
C GLU A 397 -18.05 1.49 38.38
N ASP A 398 -17.38 0.34 38.28
CA ASP A 398 -16.05 0.22 37.67
C ASP A 398 -16.11 0.52 36.16
N TYR A 399 -17.05 -0.07 35.42
CA TYR A 399 -17.23 0.20 33.99
C TYR A 399 -17.64 1.64 33.70
N LEU A 400 -18.45 2.26 34.57
CA LEU A 400 -18.81 3.66 34.44
C LEU A 400 -17.56 4.55 34.56
N THR A 401 -16.66 4.24 35.51
CA THR A 401 -15.38 4.93 35.67
C THR A 401 -14.50 4.79 34.42
N LEU A 402 -14.42 3.59 33.84
CA LEU A 402 -13.66 3.32 32.60
C LEU A 402 -14.23 4.07 31.38
N LEU A 403 -15.56 4.15 31.24
CA LEU A 403 -16.18 4.90 30.14
C LEU A 403 -15.95 6.41 30.25
N ARG A 404 -16.01 6.96 31.47
CA ARG A 404 -15.70 8.37 31.74
C ARG A 404 -14.24 8.71 31.46
N SER A 405 -13.34 7.78 31.81
CA SER A 405 -11.93 7.84 31.44
C SER A 405 -11.73 7.94 29.92
N LEU A 406 -12.39 7.05 29.16
CA LEU A 406 -12.32 7.08 27.70
C LEU A 406 -12.89 8.40 27.12
N GLU A 407 -14.03 8.88 27.62
CA GLU A 407 -14.62 10.16 27.19
C GLU A 407 -13.64 11.32 27.42
N ALA A 408 -12.93 11.34 28.54
CA ALA A 408 -11.93 12.38 28.82
C ALA A 408 -10.75 12.33 27.82
N VAL A 409 -10.26 11.13 27.49
CA VAL A 409 -9.21 10.95 26.47
C VAL A 409 -9.69 11.47 25.11
N LEU A 410 -10.89 11.06 24.68
CA LEU A 410 -11.47 11.50 23.40
C LEU A 410 -11.64 13.03 23.34
N ARG A 411 -12.14 13.64 24.42
CA ARG A 411 -12.26 15.11 24.52
C ARG A 411 -10.91 15.83 24.51
N SER A 412 -9.85 15.22 25.03
CA SER A 412 -8.51 15.83 24.99
C SER A 412 -8.01 15.96 23.54
N ILE A 413 -8.31 14.97 22.71
CA ILE A 413 -7.98 14.98 21.28
C ILE A 413 -8.90 15.93 20.52
N ASP A 414 -10.21 15.93 20.81
CA ASP A 414 -11.19 16.84 20.20
C ASP A 414 -10.85 18.33 20.44
N ASN A 415 -10.25 18.63 21.60
CA ASN A 415 -9.78 19.98 21.93
C ASN A 415 -8.37 20.31 21.39
N ALA A 416 -7.63 19.34 20.86
CA ALA A 416 -6.30 19.58 20.31
C ALA A 416 -6.38 20.31 18.96
N THR A 417 -5.33 21.05 18.62
CA THR A 417 -5.25 21.65 17.28
C THR A 417 -5.13 20.55 16.24
N ASP A 418 -5.99 20.60 15.22
CA ASP A 418 -5.96 19.63 14.13
C ASP A 418 -4.64 19.75 13.33
N TYR A 419 -4.07 18.62 12.94
CA TYR A 419 -2.79 18.58 12.24
C TYR A 419 -3.01 18.49 10.73
N ILE A 420 -2.54 19.50 10.01
CA ILE A 420 -2.47 19.49 8.55
C ILE A 420 -1.02 19.28 8.13
N ALA A 421 -0.78 18.21 7.38
CA ALA A 421 0.55 17.93 6.87
C ALA A 421 1.01 19.05 5.92
N PRO A 422 2.27 19.54 6.03
CA PRO A 422 2.76 20.65 5.22
C PRO A 422 2.59 20.47 3.71
N ASP A 423 2.76 19.25 3.20
CA ASP A 423 2.66 18.94 1.77
C ASP A 423 1.21 18.94 1.23
N LEU A 424 0.21 18.98 2.12
CA LEU A 424 -1.20 19.12 1.78
C LEU A 424 -1.67 20.57 1.85
N LEU A 425 -0.84 21.49 2.35
CA LEU A 425 -1.19 22.91 2.34
C LEU A 425 -1.32 23.43 0.91
N PRO A 426 -2.22 24.40 0.64
CA PRO A 426 -2.44 24.90 -0.69
C PRO A 426 -1.16 25.50 -1.27
N GLN A 427 -0.75 25.04 -2.45
CA GLN A 427 0.47 25.54 -3.10
C GLN A 427 0.36 27.04 -3.40
N THR A 428 1.52 27.73 -3.37
CA THR A 428 1.62 29.14 -3.76
C THR A 428 1.24 29.34 -5.23
N THR A 429 0.38 30.32 -5.48
CA THR A 429 -0.21 30.62 -6.79
C THR A 429 0.18 32.00 -7.27
N LEU A 430 0.07 32.23 -8.59
CA LEU A 430 0.39 33.54 -9.20
C LEU A 430 -0.47 34.68 -8.65
N GLU A 431 -1.73 34.37 -8.38
CA GLU A 431 -2.71 35.29 -7.79
C GLU A 431 -3.32 34.64 -6.54
N HIS A 432 -4.00 35.45 -5.71
CA HIS A 432 -4.77 34.92 -4.60
C HIS A 432 -5.85 33.95 -5.12
N ARG A 433 -6.06 32.84 -4.41
CA ARG A 433 -7.09 31.87 -4.78
C ARG A 433 -8.48 32.47 -4.59
N ASN A 434 -9.13 32.78 -5.71
CA ASN A 434 -10.47 33.33 -5.75
C ASN A 434 -11.40 32.35 -6.46
N PHE A 435 -12.66 32.31 -6.04
CA PHE A 435 -13.70 31.49 -6.65
C PHE A 435 -15.01 32.27 -6.77
N TRP A 436 -15.86 31.84 -7.69
CA TRP A 436 -17.19 32.40 -7.88
C TRP A 436 -18.19 31.33 -8.34
N LYS A 437 -19.48 31.60 -8.13
CA LYS A 437 -20.55 30.79 -8.73
C LYS A 437 -20.63 31.09 -10.23
N PRO A 438 -20.74 30.08 -11.10
CA PRO A 438 -20.85 30.32 -12.54
C PRO A 438 -22.14 31.08 -12.88
N ALA A 439 -22.06 32.00 -13.83
CA ALA A 439 -23.24 32.60 -14.44
C ALA A 439 -23.97 31.56 -15.32
N PRO A 440 -25.32 31.60 -15.45
CA PRO A 440 -26.08 30.61 -16.23
C PRO A 440 -25.58 30.41 -17.66
N GLU A 441 -25.20 31.49 -18.36
CA GLU A 441 -24.65 31.47 -19.72
C GLU A 441 -23.29 30.77 -19.82
N ASN A 442 -22.53 30.74 -18.73
CA ASN A 442 -21.23 30.06 -18.64
C ASN A 442 -21.35 28.62 -18.13
N ASN A 443 -22.56 28.20 -17.73
CA ASN A 443 -22.83 26.87 -17.19
C ASN A 443 -24.17 26.29 -17.70
N PRO A 444 -24.42 26.29 -19.02
CA PRO A 444 -25.73 25.95 -19.59
C PRO A 444 -26.17 24.49 -19.33
N PHE A 445 -25.22 23.61 -19.01
CA PHE A 445 -25.46 22.20 -18.73
C PHE A 445 -25.27 21.83 -17.26
N ASN A 446 -25.06 22.82 -16.40
CA ASN A 446 -24.76 22.63 -14.97
C ASN A 446 -23.48 21.82 -14.67
N GLY A 447 -22.46 21.92 -15.54
CA GLY A 447 -21.18 21.22 -15.39
C GLY A 447 -20.28 21.78 -14.28
N TRP A 448 -20.37 23.07 -13.97
CA TRP A 448 -19.60 23.75 -12.92
C TRP A 448 -20.36 23.78 -11.59
N SER A 449 -19.66 23.45 -10.50
CA SER A 449 -20.07 23.74 -9.12
C SER A 449 -19.59 25.15 -8.74
N HIS A 450 -18.28 25.37 -8.82
CA HIS A 450 -17.63 26.67 -8.64
C HIS A 450 -16.57 26.86 -9.73
N GLN A 451 -16.30 28.11 -10.08
CA GLN A 451 -15.25 28.47 -11.05
C GLN A 451 -14.11 29.21 -10.36
N CYS A 452 -12.90 29.08 -10.90
CA CYS A 452 -11.69 29.76 -10.46
C CYS A 452 -10.69 29.95 -11.62
N ASP A 453 -9.53 30.52 -11.31
CA ASP A 453 -8.36 30.51 -12.19
C ASP A 453 -7.10 30.37 -11.32
N ILE A 454 -6.71 29.12 -11.04
CA ILE A 454 -5.60 28.81 -10.15
C ILE A 454 -4.43 28.32 -10.99
N ARG A 455 -3.29 28.99 -10.85
CA ARG A 455 -2.03 28.70 -11.53
C ARG A 455 -0.90 28.66 -10.50
N SER A 456 -0.06 27.63 -10.55
CA SER A 456 1.12 27.57 -9.70
C SER A 456 2.05 28.74 -9.98
N ALA A 457 2.57 29.38 -8.92
CA ALA A 457 3.63 30.38 -9.05
C ALA A 457 4.98 29.75 -9.42
N VAL A 458 5.17 28.47 -9.06
CA VAL A 458 6.44 27.75 -9.21
C VAL A 458 6.14 26.31 -9.66
N PRO A 459 5.74 26.09 -10.94
CA PRO A 459 5.55 24.76 -11.46
C PRO A 459 6.87 23.98 -11.45
N THR A 460 6.82 22.72 -11.04
CA THR A 460 8.01 21.83 -10.93
C THR A 460 8.30 21.07 -12.23
N ARG A 461 7.29 20.94 -13.12
CA ARG A 461 7.39 20.36 -14.46
C ARG A 461 6.32 21.00 -15.37
N ASN A 462 6.37 20.71 -16.67
CA ASN A 462 5.51 21.37 -17.67
C ASN A 462 4.71 20.38 -18.54
N LEU A 463 4.42 19.18 -18.05
CA LEU A 463 3.68 18.16 -18.81
C LEU A 463 2.26 18.61 -19.20
N LEU A 464 1.63 19.47 -18.40
CA LEU A 464 0.32 20.05 -18.67
C LEU A 464 0.40 21.48 -19.23
N GLY A 465 1.56 21.97 -19.66
CA GLY A 465 1.84 23.40 -19.89
C GLY A 465 0.65 24.26 -20.37
N GLY A 466 -0.01 24.95 -19.44
CA GLY A 466 -1.12 25.87 -19.68
C GLY A 466 -2.49 25.24 -19.95
N ARG A 467 -2.61 23.90 -19.94
CA ARG A 467 -3.85 23.16 -20.17
C ARG A 467 -4.85 23.42 -19.05
N THR A 468 -6.12 23.58 -19.41
CA THR A 468 -7.21 23.83 -18.46
C THR A 468 -7.79 22.55 -17.90
N VAL A 469 -7.95 22.49 -16.57
CA VAL A 469 -8.40 21.31 -15.83
C VAL A 469 -9.57 21.64 -14.90
N ALA A 470 -10.62 20.82 -14.93
CA ALA A 470 -11.67 20.80 -13.91
C ALA A 470 -11.44 19.68 -12.90
N ILE A 471 -11.69 19.97 -11.63
CA ILE A 471 -11.54 19.04 -10.52
C ILE A 471 -12.93 18.63 -10.04
N LYS A 472 -13.28 17.34 -9.99
CA LYS A 472 -14.56 16.95 -9.40
C LYS A 472 -14.73 17.50 -7.99
N ASP A 473 -15.90 18.05 -7.66
CA ASP A 473 -16.16 18.75 -6.40
C ASP A 473 -16.07 17.88 -5.13
N SER A 474 -15.90 16.57 -5.28
CA SER A 474 -15.54 15.64 -4.22
C SER A 474 -14.02 15.54 -3.96
N ILE A 475 -13.19 16.22 -4.73
CA ILE A 475 -11.73 16.28 -4.61
C ILE A 475 -11.37 17.70 -4.14
N TYR A 476 -10.65 17.80 -3.04
CA TYR A 476 -10.45 19.04 -2.32
C TYR A 476 -9.44 19.95 -3.02
N VAL A 477 -9.87 21.18 -3.28
CA VAL A 477 -9.02 22.27 -3.81
C VAL A 477 -8.91 23.33 -2.73
N GLY A 478 -7.69 23.59 -2.27
CA GLY A 478 -7.42 24.52 -1.18
C GLY A 478 -7.93 25.92 -1.48
N GLY A 479 -8.67 26.52 -0.54
CA GLY A 479 -9.30 27.82 -0.69
C GLY A 479 -10.63 27.83 -1.45
N LEU A 480 -11.12 26.68 -1.92
CA LEU A 480 -12.42 26.55 -2.58
C LEU A 480 -13.45 25.83 -1.68
N PRO A 481 -14.75 26.07 -1.89
CA PRO A 481 -15.82 25.32 -1.24
C PRO A 481 -15.78 23.83 -1.60
N THR A 482 -16.14 22.98 -0.65
CA THR A 482 -16.36 21.54 -0.85
C THR A 482 -17.84 21.21 -0.67
N THR A 483 -18.56 20.86 -1.73
CA THR A 483 -20.01 20.58 -1.65
C THR A 483 -20.34 19.09 -1.55
N LEU A 484 -19.48 18.20 -2.07
CA LEU A 484 -19.78 16.77 -2.22
C LEU A 484 -21.11 16.48 -2.97
N GLY A 485 -21.62 17.44 -3.74
CA GLY A 485 -22.93 17.39 -4.38
C GLY A 485 -24.11 17.49 -3.42
N VAL A 486 -23.91 17.77 -2.12
CA VAL A 486 -24.97 17.86 -1.10
C VAL A 486 -25.30 19.32 -0.77
N PRO A 487 -26.50 19.63 -0.26
CA PRO A 487 -26.84 21.00 0.08
C PRO A 487 -26.10 21.46 1.36
N GLN A 488 -25.75 22.75 1.41
CA GLN A 488 -25.04 23.37 2.53
C GLN A 488 -25.69 23.10 3.91
N SER A 489 -27.03 22.98 3.96
CA SER A 489 -27.76 22.73 5.20
C SER A 489 -27.39 21.41 5.89
N LEU A 490 -26.78 20.46 5.18
CA LEU A 490 -26.36 19.17 5.75
C LEU A 490 -24.96 19.22 6.40
N PHE A 491 -24.17 20.27 6.17
CA PHE A 491 -22.86 20.41 6.81
C PHE A 491 -22.97 20.89 8.26
N ALA A 492 -22.05 20.45 9.11
CA ALA A 492 -22.03 20.79 10.53
C ALA A 492 -21.82 22.30 10.78
N GLN A 493 -21.11 22.99 9.88
CA GLN A 493 -20.73 24.41 10.01
C GLN A 493 -21.88 25.40 9.69
N GLY A 494 -23.02 24.95 9.15
CA GLY A 494 -24.21 25.78 8.95
C GLY A 494 -24.43 26.31 7.53
N ASN A 495 -24.80 27.58 7.38
CA ASN A 495 -25.39 28.17 6.16
C ASN A 495 -24.41 28.39 4.99
N GLU A 496 -23.20 27.84 5.03
CA GLU A 496 -22.18 27.97 3.99
C GLU A 496 -21.47 26.62 3.78
N TYR A 497 -20.91 26.43 2.58
CA TYR A 497 -20.07 25.27 2.30
C TYR A 497 -18.70 25.43 2.96
N PRO A 498 -18.13 24.36 3.54
CA PRO A 498 -16.81 24.43 4.16
C PRO A 498 -15.74 24.69 3.10
N ILE A 499 -14.84 25.63 3.38
CA ILE A 499 -13.68 25.92 2.54
C ILE A 499 -12.59 24.89 2.84
N SER A 500 -12.00 24.29 1.79
CA SER A 500 -10.92 23.32 1.98
C SER A 500 -9.65 24.00 2.48
N PRO A 501 -9.06 23.55 3.60
CA PRO A 501 -7.77 24.02 4.06
C PRO A 501 -6.60 23.30 3.36
N ILE A 502 -6.88 22.30 2.52
CA ILE A 502 -5.88 21.47 1.84
C ILE A 502 -6.08 21.41 0.32
N ASP A 503 -4.98 21.24 -0.40
CA ASP A 503 -5.00 20.68 -1.76
C ASP A 503 -4.92 19.15 -1.68
N ALA A 504 -5.81 18.46 -2.40
CA ALA A 504 -5.63 17.04 -2.66
C ALA A 504 -4.28 16.80 -3.34
N VAL A 505 -3.67 15.64 -3.12
CA VAL A 505 -2.34 15.34 -3.68
C VAL A 505 -2.35 15.46 -5.22
N VAL A 506 -3.42 15.03 -5.88
CA VAL A 506 -3.58 15.18 -7.33
C VAL A 506 -3.73 16.63 -7.80
N VAL A 507 -4.33 17.51 -6.97
CA VAL A 507 -4.44 18.95 -7.26
C VAL A 507 -3.06 19.59 -7.23
N SER A 508 -2.28 19.32 -6.18
CA SER A 508 -0.88 19.73 -6.07
C SER A 508 -0.01 19.20 -7.23
N ARG A 509 -0.23 17.97 -7.69
CA ARG A 509 0.48 17.39 -8.83
C ARG A 509 0.12 18.04 -10.17
N ILE A 510 -1.15 18.40 -10.37
CA ILE A 510 -1.63 19.10 -11.58
C ILE A 510 -1.07 20.52 -11.64
N LEU A 511 -1.15 21.28 -10.55
CA LEU A 511 -0.57 22.63 -10.45
C LEU A 511 0.95 22.59 -10.65
N GLY A 512 1.64 21.66 -9.98
CA GLY A 512 3.07 21.44 -10.16
C GLY A 512 3.47 21.04 -11.58
N ALA A 513 2.55 20.46 -12.37
CA ALA A 513 2.79 20.10 -13.76
C ALA A 513 2.47 21.21 -14.79
N GLY A 514 2.13 22.40 -14.32
CA GLY A 514 1.80 23.56 -15.16
C GLY A 514 0.34 23.60 -15.64
N GLY A 515 -0.55 22.78 -15.04
CA GLY A 515 -1.98 22.81 -15.33
C GLY A 515 -2.68 24.02 -14.69
N ILE A 516 -3.73 24.52 -15.34
CA ILE A 516 -4.56 25.63 -14.86
C ILE A 516 -5.88 25.06 -14.33
N ILE A 517 -6.12 25.18 -13.02
CA ILE A 517 -7.38 24.74 -12.43
C ILE A 517 -8.44 25.82 -12.62
N LYS A 518 -9.50 25.48 -13.36
CA LYS A 518 -10.58 26.42 -13.74
C LYS A 518 -11.81 26.35 -12.85
N GLY A 519 -11.84 25.42 -11.89
CA GLY A 519 -12.92 25.30 -10.93
C GLY A 519 -13.15 23.87 -10.49
N THR A 520 -14.21 23.70 -9.71
CA THR A 520 -14.73 22.38 -9.36
C THR A 520 -15.96 22.04 -10.21
N SER A 521 -15.99 20.83 -10.75
CA SER A 521 -17.10 20.35 -11.57
C SER A 521 -18.16 19.66 -10.73
N THR A 522 -19.44 19.87 -11.04
CA THR A 522 -20.59 19.25 -10.38
C THR A 522 -20.42 17.73 -10.25
N CYS A 523 -20.80 17.19 -9.08
CA CYS A 523 -20.89 15.76 -8.85
C CYS A 523 -22.20 15.40 -8.15
N GLU A 524 -22.60 14.15 -8.28
CA GLU A 524 -23.79 13.61 -7.61
C GLU A 524 -23.66 13.66 -6.08
N SER A 525 -24.79 13.80 -5.36
CA SER A 525 -24.81 13.83 -3.89
C SER A 525 -24.07 12.63 -3.31
N PHE A 526 -23.01 12.87 -2.51
CA PHE A 526 -22.13 11.85 -1.95
C PHE A 526 -21.52 10.90 -3.00
N CYS A 527 -21.40 11.35 -4.25
CA CYS A 527 -21.02 10.52 -5.40
C CYS A 527 -21.94 9.29 -5.62
N ALA A 528 -23.12 9.24 -4.99
CA ALA A 528 -23.95 8.05 -4.87
C ALA A 528 -25.04 7.95 -5.96
N SER A 529 -24.64 8.11 -7.22
CA SER A 529 -25.52 7.87 -8.37
C SER A 529 -24.68 7.64 -9.65
N PRO A 530 -25.05 6.66 -10.50
CA PRO A 530 -24.47 6.48 -11.83
C PRO A 530 -25.13 7.37 -12.90
N LEU A 531 -26.14 8.15 -12.53
CA LEU A 531 -26.86 9.12 -13.38
C LEU A 531 -26.61 10.55 -12.88
N SER A 532 -27.07 11.56 -13.62
CA SER A 532 -26.66 12.96 -13.39
C SER A 532 -27.79 13.91 -12.96
N PHE A 533 -28.60 13.52 -11.96
CA PHE A 533 -29.79 14.27 -11.53
C PHE A 533 -29.87 14.53 -10.02
N THR A 534 -28.85 14.12 -9.26
CA THR A 534 -28.91 14.05 -7.80
C THR A 534 -28.06 15.09 -7.09
N SER A 535 -27.33 15.93 -7.82
CA SER A 535 -26.56 17.04 -7.23
C SER A 535 -27.48 18.11 -6.65
N ALA A 536 -27.11 18.67 -5.50
CA ALA A 536 -27.75 19.84 -4.91
C ALA A 536 -27.62 21.11 -5.76
N THR A 537 -26.62 21.18 -6.65
CA THR A 537 -26.48 22.27 -7.63
C THR A 537 -27.45 22.15 -8.80
N GLY A 538 -28.18 21.02 -8.91
CA GLY A 538 -29.17 20.75 -9.95
C GLY A 538 -28.78 19.59 -10.88
N THR A 539 -29.66 19.29 -11.81
CA THR A 539 -29.45 18.26 -12.84
C THR A 539 -28.34 18.68 -13.81
N VAL A 540 -27.48 17.74 -14.20
CA VAL A 540 -26.43 17.95 -15.20
C VAL A 540 -26.86 17.30 -16.51
N HIS A 541 -26.91 18.08 -17.59
CA HIS A 541 -27.46 17.66 -18.86
C HIS A 541 -26.38 17.23 -19.86
N ASN A 542 -26.68 16.23 -20.68
CA ASN A 542 -25.80 15.83 -21.78
C ASN A 542 -25.72 16.95 -22.84
N PRO A 543 -24.51 17.38 -23.28
CA PRO A 543 -24.36 18.46 -24.24
C PRO A 543 -24.81 18.10 -25.67
N LEU A 544 -24.94 16.81 -26.01
CA LEU A 544 -25.49 16.36 -27.29
C LEU A 544 -27.02 16.34 -27.29
N LEU A 545 -27.64 16.13 -26.12
CA LEU A 545 -29.08 16.05 -25.99
C LEU A 545 -29.52 16.52 -24.59
N TYR A 546 -30.07 17.73 -24.54
CA TYR A 546 -30.55 18.31 -23.28
C TYR A 546 -31.65 17.44 -22.64
N ASN A 547 -31.84 17.56 -21.33
CA ASN A 547 -32.72 16.70 -20.51
C ASN A 547 -32.38 15.20 -20.51
N HIS A 548 -31.21 14.81 -21.04
CA HIS A 548 -30.69 13.44 -20.92
C HIS A 548 -29.48 13.40 -19.98
N THR A 549 -29.29 12.23 -19.36
CA THR A 549 -28.19 11.99 -18.42
C THR A 549 -26.83 12.17 -19.09
N ALA A 550 -25.93 12.84 -18.39
CA ALA A 550 -24.52 12.84 -18.69
C ALA A 550 -23.79 11.66 -18.00
N GLY A 551 -24.49 10.83 -17.23
CA GLY A 551 -23.88 9.82 -16.37
C GLY A 551 -23.27 10.40 -15.11
N GLY A 552 -23.01 9.55 -14.13
CA GLY A 552 -22.54 9.95 -12.81
C GLY A 552 -21.53 8.98 -12.20
N SER A 553 -20.83 9.37 -11.14
CA SER A 553 -21.02 10.62 -10.40
C SER A 553 -20.12 11.78 -10.81
N SER A 554 -19.18 11.59 -11.75
CA SER A 554 -18.34 12.66 -12.32
C SER A 554 -19.03 13.36 -13.49
N SER A 555 -20.32 13.70 -13.28
CA SER A 555 -21.23 14.21 -14.31
C SER A 555 -20.73 15.52 -14.90
N GLY A 556 -20.44 16.51 -14.05
CA GLY A 556 -19.92 17.80 -14.50
C GLY A 556 -18.57 17.69 -15.19
N SER A 557 -17.67 16.83 -14.68
CA SER A 557 -16.35 16.60 -15.28
C SER A 557 -16.46 16.17 -16.74
N ALA A 558 -17.34 15.21 -17.04
CA ALA A 558 -17.54 14.73 -18.40
C ALA A 558 -18.20 15.78 -19.30
N VAL A 559 -19.22 16.48 -18.81
CA VAL A 559 -19.92 17.49 -19.62
C VAL A 559 -19.01 18.65 -20.00
N LEU A 560 -18.17 19.12 -19.09
CA LEU A 560 -17.26 20.24 -19.39
C LEU A 560 -16.25 19.87 -20.47
N VAL A 561 -15.69 18.67 -20.43
CA VAL A 561 -14.75 18.17 -21.45
C VAL A 561 -15.46 17.90 -22.78
N ALA A 562 -16.67 17.33 -22.74
CA ALA A 562 -17.44 17.06 -23.95
C ALA A 562 -17.92 18.34 -24.64
N ALA A 563 -18.42 19.31 -23.87
CA ALA A 563 -18.78 20.63 -24.36
C ALA A 563 -17.57 21.36 -24.97
N HIS A 564 -16.39 21.25 -24.35
CA HIS A 564 -15.15 21.79 -24.93
C HIS A 564 -14.86 21.17 -26.31
N ARG A 565 -14.91 19.83 -26.40
CA ARG A 565 -14.70 19.09 -27.66
C ARG A 565 -15.73 19.51 -28.73
N LEU A 566 -17.00 19.64 -28.37
CA LEU A 566 -18.06 20.01 -29.31
C LEU A 566 -17.92 21.46 -29.77
N ALA A 567 -17.67 22.40 -28.87
CA ALA A 567 -17.44 23.80 -29.18
C ALA A 567 -16.22 23.98 -30.10
N SER A 568 -15.13 23.24 -29.85
CA SER A 568 -13.93 23.29 -30.69
C SER A 568 -14.16 22.81 -32.14
N ARG A 569 -15.20 21.99 -32.37
CA ARG A 569 -15.56 21.47 -33.70
C ARG A 569 -16.62 22.32 -34.41
N SER A 570 -17.61 22.81 -33.68
CA SER A 570 -18.74 23.56 -34.27
C SER A 570 -18.47 25.06 -34.36
N GLY A 571 -17.52 25.59 -33.59
CA GLY A 571 -17.30 27.04 -33.44
C GLY A 571 -18.36 27.74 -32.58
N SER A 572 -19.38 27.02 -32.13
CA SER A 572 -20.45 27.56 -31.27
C SER A 572 -20.02 27.59 -29.81
N SER A 573 -20.30 28.70 -29.12
CA SER A 573 -20.10 28.79 -27.67
C SER A 573 -21.02 27.81 -26.94
N MET A 574 -20.46 27.07 -25.98
CA MET A 574 -21.17 26.15 -25.10
C MET A 574 -20.97 26.54 -23.62
N GLY A 575 -20.75 27.84 -23.37
CA GLY A 575 -20.35 28.37 -22.07
C GLY A 575 -18.85 28.17 -21.79
N GLN A 576 -18.44 28.31 -20.53
CA GLN A 576 -17.06 28.06 -20.14
C GLN A 576 -16.83 26.57 -19.94
N THR A 577 -15.73 26.06 -20.49
CA THR A 577 -15.42 24.63 -20.54
C THR A 577 -13.95 24.38 -20.18
N VAL A 578 -13.53 23.11 -20.15
CA VAL A 578 -12.13 22.72 -19.93
C VAL A 578 -11.70 21.62 -20.88
N GLU A 579 -10.40 21.57 -21.15
CA GLU A 579 -9.82 20.53 -21.99
C GLU A 579 -9.77 19.17 -21.28
N LEU A 580 -9.56 19.20 -19.97
CA LEU A 580 -9.22 18.06 -19.13
C LEU A 580 -10.06 18.06 -17.86
N ALA A 581 -10.37 16.88 -17.33
CA ALA A 581 -10.96 16.79 -16.00
C ALA A 581 -10.47 15.55 -15.24
N ILE A 582 -10.56 15.62 -13.91
CA ILE A 582 -10.38 14.46 -13.04
C ILE A 582 -11.65 14.17 -12.27
N GLY A 583 -11.99 12.88 -12.16
CA GLY A 583 -13.17 12.39 -11.45
C GLY A 583 -12.81 11.34 -10.40
N THR A 584 -13.85 10.84 -9.73
CA THR A 584 -13.76 9.68 -8.82
C THR A 584 -14.59 8.53 -9.37
N ASP A 585 -14.13 7.29 -9.16
CA ASP A 585 -14.75 6.06 -9.67
C ASP A 585 -14.86 4.98 -8.58
N GLN A 586 -16.08 4.78 -8.09
CA GLN A 586 -16.44 3.77 -7.07
C GLN A 586 -17.11 2.53 -7.66
N ALA A 587 -17.82 2.73 -8.77
CA ALA A 587 -18.61 1.69 -9.44
C ALA A 587 -18.72 1.93 -10.94
N GLY A 588 -17.91 2.81 -11.53
CA GLY A 588 -18.03 3.30 -12.91
C GLY A 588 -18.05 4.82 -13.05
N SER A 589 -17.86 5.57 -11.96
CA SER A 589 -18.15 7.01 -11.93
C SER A 589 -17.21 7.92 -12.73
N VAL A 590 -16.14 7.39 -13.33
CA VAL A 590 -15.36 8.04 -14.39
C VAL A 590 -15.75 7.46 -15.76
N ARG A 591 -15.87 6.14 -15.85
CA ARG A 591 -16.10 5.40 -17.11
C ARG A 591 -17.50 5.58 -17.70
N ILE A 592 -18.56 5.51 -16.89
CA ILE A 592 -19.96 5.68 -17.31
C ILE A 592 -20.22 7.08 -17.87
N PRO A 593 -19.89 8.18 -17.16
CA PRO A 593 -20.08 9.51 -17.73
C PRO A 593 -19.18 9.75 -18.96
N ALA A 594 -17.98 9.15 -19.02
CA ALA A 594 -17.19 9.19 -20.24
C ALA A 594 -17.89 8.47 -21.43
N SER A 595 -18.53 7.32 -21.19
CA SER A 595 -19.31 6.58 -22.18
C SER A 595 -20.44 7.43 -22.75
N TYR A 596 -21.29 8.01 -21.89
CA TYR A 596 -22.44 8.81 -22.34
C TYR A 596 -22.09 10.11 -23.07
N ASN A 597 -20.87 10.61 -22.89
CA ASN A 597 -20.40 11.86 -23.49
C ASN A 597 -19.37 11.64 -24.61
N GLY A 598 -19.08 10.39 -24.99
CA GLY A 598 -18.13 10.09 -26.08
C GLY A 598 -16.69 10.49 -25.76
N LEU A 599 -16.27 10.30 -24.51
CA LEU A 599 -14.94 10.62 -24.00
C LEU A 599 -14.14 9.37 -23.66
N TYR A 600 -12.84 9.52 -23.54
CA TYR A 600 -12.02 8.57 -22.81
C TYR A 600 -12.17 8.80 -21.30
N GLY A 601 -12.30 7.72 -20.54
CA GLY A 601 -12.40 7.78 -19.08
C GLY A 601 -11.68 6.61 -18.46
N LEU A 602 -10.59 6.87 -17.74
CA LEU A 602 -9.74 5.84 -17.15
C LEU A 602 -10.02 5.73 -15.65
N LYS A 603 -10.37 4.54 -15.20
CA LYS A 603 -10.19 4.13 -13.80
C LYS A 603 -8.86 3.37 -13.70
N PRO A 604 -7.79 3.97 -13.13
CA PRO A 604 -6.49 3.32 -13.01
C PRO A 604 -6.53 2.09 -12.11
N THR A 605 -5.42 1.37 -12.02
CA THR A 605 -5.23 0.28 -11.05
C THR A 605 -5.46 0.83 -9.64
N PHE A 606 -6.16 0.06 -8.79
CA PHE A 606 -6.38 0.45 -7.40
C PHE A 606 -5.04 0.66 -6.68
N GLY A 607 -4.86 1.84 -6.08
CA GLY A 607 -3.63 2.23 -5.41
C GLY A 607 -2.55 2.85 -6.31
N LEU A 608 -2.78 3.04 -7.62
CA LEU A 608 -1.82 3.74 -8.50
C LEU A 608 -1.87 5.26 -8.33
N VAL A 609 -3.07 5.82 -8.22
CA VAL A 609 -3.31 7.25 -7.98
C VAL A 609 -3.79 7.42 -6.54
N PRO A 610 -3.19 8.33 -5.74
CA PRO A 610 -3.61 8.56 -4.36
C PRO A 610 -5.01 9.15 -4.30
N TYR A 611 -5.80 8.70 -3.32
CA TYR A 611 -7.12 9.22 -3.00
C TYR A 611 -7.09 10.29 -1.87
N THR A 612 -5.90 10.62 -1.35
CA THR A 612 -5.69 11.65 -0.33
C THR A 612 -6.24 13.01 -0.76
N GLY A 613 -7.13 13.55 0.06
CA GLY A 613 -7.86 14.80 -0.22
C GLY A 613 -9.08 14.62 -1.12
N ALA A 614 -9.66 13.42 -1.22
CA ALA A 614 -10.97 13.21 -1.84
C ALA A 614 -11.95 12.54 -0.86
N GLY A 615 -13.24 12.88 -0.98
CA GLY A 615 -14.32 12.28 -0.19
C GLY A 615 -14.43 10.77 -0.45
N SER A 616 -14.25 9.96 0.59
CA SER A 616 -14.27 8.50 0.51
C SER A 616 -15.69 7.96 0.58
N MET A 617 -16.07 7.09 -0.37
CA MET A 617 -17.33 6.34 -0.26
C MET A 617 -17.13 5.03 0.46
N SER A 618 -16.07 4.31 0.08
CA SER A 618 -15.62 3.11 0.75
C SER A 618 -14.17 2.86 0.31
N PRO A 619 -13.21 2.82 1.26
CA PRO A 619 -11.79 2.74 0.95
C PRO A 619 -11.42 1.64 -0.06
N MET A 620 -12.14 0.51 -0.07
CA MET A 620 -11.86 -0.63 -0.94
C MET A 620 -12.19 -0.43 -2.43
N ILE A 621 -12.96 0.60 -2.77
CA ILE A 621 -13.46 0.84 -4.15
C ILE A 621 -13.19 2.26 -4.66
N ASP A 622 -12.63 3.13 -3.82
CA ASP A 622 -12.34 4.52 -4.17
C ASP A 622 -11.16 4.62 -5.15
N HIS A 623 -11.40 5.22 -6.32
CA HIS A 623 -10.36 5.52 -7.32
C HIS A 623 -10.51 6.97 -7.78
N LEU A 624 -9.39 7.63 -8.10
CA LEU A 624 -9.37 8.84 -8.93
C LEU A 624 -8.97 8.50 -10.35
N GLY A 625 -9.52 9.20 -11.33
CA GLY A 625 -9.28 8.87 -12.75
C GLY A 625 -9.47 10.06 -13.69
N PRO A 626 -8.70 10.13 -14.79
CA PRO A 626 -8.83 11.20 -15.78
C PRO A 626 -10.00 10.98 -16.75
N LEU A 627 -10.58 12.10 -17.20
CA LEU A 627 -11.51 12.19 -18.33
C LEU A 627 -10.93 13.15 -19.38
N ALA A 628 -10.92 12.72 -20.63
CA ALA A 628 -10.42 13.53 -21.73
C ALA A 628 -11.06 13.18 -23.08
N ALA A 629 -11.01 14.11 -24.03
CA ALA A 629 -11.48 13.89 -25.39
C ALA A 629 -10.53 13.01 -26.24
N LYS A 630 -9.26 12.89 -25.82
CA LYS A 630 -8.18 12.21 -26.53
C LYS A 630 -7.43 11.25 -25.61
N LEU A 631 -6.83 10.21 -26.20
CA LEU A 631 -6.05 9.22 -25.47
C LEU A 631 -4.73 9.80 -24.92
N GLU A 632 -4.12 10.74 -25.65
CA GLU A 632 -2.90 11.44 -25.23
C GLU A 632 -3.09 12.15 -23.90
N ASP A 633 -4.25 12.78 -23.75
CA ASP A 633 -4.61 13.54 -22.57
C ASP A 633 -4.86 12.62 -21.35
N ILE A 634 -5.36 11.39 -21.58
CA ILE A 634 -5.44 10.36 -20.54
C ILE A 634 -4.04 9.96 -20.08
N ALA A 635 -3.11 9.73 -21.02
CA ALA A 635 -1.73 9.35 -20.70
C ALA A 635 -1.03 10.45 -19.91
N VAL A 636 -1.16 11.71 -20.32
CA VAL A 636 -0.59 12.88 -19.61
C VAL A 636 -1.15 12.99 -18.20
N LEU A 637 -2.48 12.96 -18.03
CA LEU A 637 -3.07 13.07 -16.70
C LEU A 637 -2.70 11.89 -15.80
N LEU A 638 -2.68 10.66 -16.32
CA LEU A 638 -2.28 9.48 -15.55
C LEU A 638 -0.84 9.62 -15.03
N GLU A 639 0.09 10.03 -15.90
CA GLU A 639 1.50 10.27 -15.54
C GLU A 639 1.66 11.40 -14.52
N VAL A 640 0.82 12.43 -14.62
CA VAL A 640 0.82 13.53 -13.65
C VAL A 640 0.29 13.08 -12.29
N MET A 641 -0.79 12.30 -12.28
CA MET A 641 -1.55 11.95 -11.07
C MET A 641 -0.97 10.77 -10.30
N ALA A 642 -0.32 9.81 -10.95
CA ALA A 642 0.12 8.55 -10.34
C ALA A 642 1.32 8.70 -9.37
N GLY A 643 1.47 7.71 -8.48
CA GLY A 643 2.63 7.54 -7.60
C GLY A 643 2.32 7.69 -6.11
N TYR A 644 3.01 6.92 -5.28
CA TYR A 644 2.85 6.86 -3.82
C TYR A 644 2.95 8.24 -3.16
N ASP A 645 2.09 8.51 -2.16
CA ASP A 645 2.02 9.81 -1.47
C ASP A 645 2.37 9.77 0.02
N GLY A 646 2.43 8.57 0.63
CA GLY A 646 2.73 8.41 2.06
C GLY A 646 1.52 8.56 3.00
N TYR A 647 0.32 8.88 2.50
CA TYR A 647 -0.87 9.13 3.32
C TYR A 647 -2.01 8.16 3.06
N ASP A 648 -2.15 7.69 1.81
CA ASP A 648 -3.29 6.88 1.40
C ASP A 648 -3.06 5.39 1.69
N PRO A 649 -3.81 4.76 2.64
CA PRO A 649 -3.66 3.34 2.93
C PRO A 649 -4.10 2.42 1.79
N ARG A 650 -4.75 2.96 0.75
CA ARG A 650 -5.11 2.20 -0.46
C ARG A 650 -3.89 1.89 -1.31
N MET A 651 -2.81 2.67 -1.16
CA MET A 651 -1.56 2.46 -1.87
C MET A 651 -0.72 1.43 -1.12
N THR A 652 -0.35 0.37 -1.83
CA THR A 652 0.33 -0.80 -1.26
C THR A 652 1.82 -0.76 -1.60
N PRO A 653 2.65 -1.70 -1.10
CA PRO A 653 4.05 -1.80 -1.56
C PRO A 653 4.23 -2.01 -3.07
N GLU A 654 3.17 -2.39 -3.79
CA GLU A 654 3.18 -2.48 -5.27
C GLU A 654 3.07 -1.10 -5.95
N SER A 655 2.59 -0.08 -5.24
CA SER A 655 2.45 1.27 -5.77
C SER A 655 3.82 1.91 -6.05
N PRO A 656 4.07 2.40 -7.27
CA PRO A 656 5.37 3.00 -7.58
C PRO A 656 5.56 4.29 -6.80
N LEU A 657 6.79 4.57 -6.35
CA LEU A 657 7.15 5.92 -5.93
C LEU A 657 7.00 6.89 -7.12
N VAL A 658 6.83 8.19 -6.86
CA VAL A 658 6.60 9.20 -7.92
C VAL A 658 7.66 9.12 -9.05
N HIS A 659 8.93 8.93 -8.71
CA HIS A 659 10.02 8.81 -9.70
C HIS A 659 10.09 7.45 -10.41
N GLN A 660 9.27 6.48 -10.00
CA GLN A 660 9.14 5.14 -10.60
C GLN A 660 7.85 4.99 -11.41
N VAL A 661 7.01 6.04 -11.45
CA VAL A 661 5.82 6.07 -12.31
C VAL A 661 6.26 5.89 -13.76
N LYS A 662 5.56 5.01 -14.48
CA LYS A 662 5.84 4.75 -15.89
C LYS A 662 5.63 6.04 -16.71
N PRO A 663 6.47 6.33 -17.71
CA PRO A 663 6.31 7.50 -18.57
C PRO A 663 5.21 7.23 -19.62
N TYR A 664 3.95 7.23 -19.20
CA TYR A 664 2.80 6.88 -20.04
C TYR A 664 2.71 7.72 -21.32
N VAL A 665 3.13 8.98 -21.30
CA VAL A 665 3.18 9.85 -22.49
C VAL A 665 4.18 9.30 -23.51
N GLU A 666 5.39 8.98 -23.06
CA GLU A 666 6.43 8.43 -23.93
C GLU A 666 6.04 7.05 -24.47
N LEU A 667 5.47 6.20 -23.60
CA LEU A 667 5.01 4.86 -23.99
C LEU A 667 3.91 4.93 -25.08
N LEU A 668 2.98 5.87 -24.98
CA LEU A 668 1.97 6.09 -26.03
C LEU A 668 2.60 6.57 -27.34
N LEU A 669 3.56 7.51 -27.27
CA LEU A 669 4.26 8.00 -28.47
C LEU A 669 5.02 6.88 -29.17
N GLN A 670 5.76 6.07 -28.41
CA GLN A 670 6.46 4.89 -28.93
C GLN A 670 5.46 3.91 -29.55
N THR A 671 4.36 3.62 -28.86
CA THR A 671 3.28 2.75 -29.37
C THR A 671 2.73 3.26 -30.70
N ARG A 672 2.41 4.56 -30.82
CA ARG A 672 1.90 5.11 -32.09
C ARG A 672 2.93 5.00 -33.22
N GLN A 673 4.20 5.28 -32.95
CA GLN A 673 5.28 5.13 -33.93
C GLN A 673 5.38 3.68 -34.42
N GLU A 674 5.36 2.72 -33.50
CA GLU A 674 5.36 1.30 -33.82
C GLU A 674 4.14 0.93 -34.66
N ILE A 675 2.94 1.36 -34.25
CA ILE A 675 1.67 1.08 -34.94
C ILE A 675 1.68 1.53 -36.41
N HIS A 676 2.28 2.68 -36.72
CA HIS A 676 2.37 3.19 -38.10
C HIS A 676 3.49 2.54 -38.92
N SER A 677 4.49 1.95 -38.27
CA SER A 677 5.66 1.35 -38.94
C SER A 677 5.47 -0.08 -39.43
N THR A 678 4.37 -0.75 -39.04
CA THR A 678 4.12 -2.17 -39.34
C THR A 678 2.73 -2.38 -39.95
N SER A 679 2.60 -3.41 -40.79
CA SER A 679 1.35 -3.73 -41.49
C SER A 679 0.32 -4.43 -40.60
N ARG A 680 0.74 -5.08 -39.49
CA ARG A 680 -0.14 -5.79 -38.54
C ARG A 680 0.30 -5.52 -37.09
N PRO A 681 0.12 -4.29 -36.58
CA PRO A 681 0.67 -3.91 -35.28
C PRO A 681 0.08 -4.67 -34.09
N GLY A 682 -1.16 -5.13 -34.20
CA GLY A 682 -1.85 -5.88 -33.15
C GLY A 682 -1.61 -7.39 -33.16
N HIS A 683 -0.77 -7.95 -34.04
CA HIS A 683 -0.68 -9.42 -34.23
C HIS A 683 -0.31 -10.24 -32.99
N LYS A 684 0.27 -9.61 -31.95
CA LYS A 684 0.61 -10.25 -30.67
C LYS A 684 -0.49 -10.14 -29.62
N LEU A 685 -1.49 -9.29 -29.85
CA LEU A 685 -2.52 -8.97 -28.88
C LEU A 685 -3.69 -9.95 -28.99
N ARG A 686 -4.09 -10.51 -27.85
CA ARG A 686 -5.24 -11.39 -27.67
C ARG A 686 -6.32 -10.65 -26.90
N ILE A 687 -7.47 -10.48 -27.52
CA ILE A 687 -8.62 -9.73 -27.00
C ILE A 687 -9.66 -10.72 -26.51
N GLY A 688 -10.03 -10.67 -25.24
CA GLY A 688 -11.12 -11.45 -24.69
C GLY A 688 -12.42 -10.65 -24.64
N LEU A 689 -13.40 -11.00 -25.46
CA LEU A 689 -14.78 -10.53 -25.31
C LEU A 689 -15.41 -11.27 -24.13
N LEU A 690 -15.67 -10.58 -23.02
CA LEU A 690 -16.18 -11.22 -21.80
C LEU A 690 -17.67 -11.58 -21.94
N LYS A 691 -17.97 -12.85 -22.19
CA LYS A 691 -19.31 -13.34 -22.54
C LYS A 691 -20.40 -12.85 -21.59
N GLU A 692 -20.17 -12.96 -20.29
CA GLU A 692 -21.15 -12.62 -19.27
C GLU A 692 -21.51 -11.12 -19.30
N SER A 693 -20.56 -10.25 -19.66
CA SER A 693 -20.75 -8.79 -19.65
C SER A 693 -21.71 -8.29 -20.74
N PHE A 694 -21.82 -9.00 -21.86
CA PHE A 694 -22.74 -8.68 -22.96
C PHE A 694 -24.18 -9.11 -22.69
N HIS A 695 -24.38 -9.89 -21.62
CA HIS A 695 -25.69 -10.44 -21.24
C HIS A 695 -26.11 -10.00 -19.84
N MET A 696 -25.40 -9.04 -19.23
CA MET A 696 -25.82 -8.48 -17.94
C MET A 696 -27.19 -7.81 -18.08
N PRO A 697 -28.07 -7.94 -17.08
CA PRO A 697 -29.37 -7.27 -17.12
C PRO A 697 -29.24 -5.77 -17.35
N GLY A 698 -30.04 -5.25 -18.29
CA GLY A 698 -30.08 -3.83 -18.66
C GLY A 698 -29.22 -3.45 -19.86
N VAL A 699 -28.31 -4.31 -20.34
CA VAL A 699 -27.53 -4.03 -21.56
C VAL A 699 -28.47 -4.04 -22.78
N ALA A 700 -28.63 -2.89 -23.42
CA ALA A 700 -29.43 -2.73 -24.62
C ALA A 700 -28.80 -3.46 -25.82
N ALA A 701 -29.65 -4.03 -26.69
CA ALA A 701 -29.19 -4.90 -27.77
C ALA A 701 -28.31 -4.18 -28.80
N ASP A 702 -28.68 -2.94 -29.13
CA ASP A 702 -27.90 -2.05 -29.99
C ASP A 702 -26.51 -1.74 -29.39
N VAL A 703 -26.44 -1.38 -28.10
CA VAL A 703 -25.18 -1.13 -27.40
C VAL A 703 -24.31 -2.38 -27.36
N ARG A 704 -24.90 -3.54 -27.03
CA ARG A 704 -24.23 -4.84 -27.06
C ARG A 704 -23.61 -5.10 -28.42
N ASP A 705 -24.39 -4.96 -29.48
CA ASP A 705 -23.99 -5.30 -30.84
C ASP A 705 -22.94 -4.32 -31.37
N ILE A 706 -23.09 -3.01 -31.10
CA ILE A 706 -22.11 -1.99 -31.45
C ILE A 706 -20.77 -2.28 -30.79
N VAL A 707 -20.74 -2.52 -29.48
CA VAL A 707 -19.49 -2.80 -28.76
C VAL A 707 -18.85 -4.08 -29.27
N TYR A 708 -19.63 -5.16 -29.40
CA TYR A 708 -19.13 -6.45 -29.86
C TYR A 708 -18.52 -6.34 -31.27
N GLN A 709 -19.24 -5.71 -32.20
CA GLN A 709 -18.77 -5.55 -33.58
C GLN A 709 -17.60 -4.58 -33.70
N ALA A 710 -17.61 -3.46 -32.97
CA ALA A 710 -16.50 -2.50 -32.99
C ALA A 710 -15.22 -3.14 -32.46
N ALA A 711 -15.29 -3.84 -31.31
CA ALA A 711 -14.16 -4.57 -30.74
C ALA A 711 -13.61 -5.59 -31.74
N LYS A 712 -14.47 -6.45 -32.27
CA LYS A 712 -14.06 -7.48 -33.23
C LYS A 712 -13.43 -6.87 -34.48
N ARG A 713 -14.15 -5.97 -35.16
CA ARG A 713 -13.71 -5.41 -36.45
C ARG A 713 -12.42 -4.62 -36.34
N TYR A 714 -12.29 -3.73 -35.35
CA TYR A 714 -11.14 -2.82 -35.28
C TYR A 714 -9.90 -3.52 -34.74
N PHE A 715 -10.02 -4.42 -33.75
CA PHE A 715 -8.85 -5.19 -33.31
C PHE A 715 -8.39 -6.20 -34.38
N GLU A 716 -9.30 -6.89 -35.08
CA GLU A 716 -8.92 -7.78 -36.19
C GLU A 716 -8.25 -7.00 -37.34
N ALA A 717 -8.67 -5.75 -37.60
CA ALA A 717 -8.09 -4.91 -38.65
C ALA A 717 -6.60 -4.57 -38.41
N VAL A 718 -6.16 -4.45 -37.15
CA VAL A 718 -4.74 -4.32 -36.80
C VAL A 718 -4.03 -5.68 -36.65
N GLY A 719 -4.76 -6.77 -36.86
CA GLY A 719 -4.23 -8.13 -36.88
C GLY A 719 -4.30 -8.87 -35.56
N ALA A 720 -4.96 -8.34 -34.53
CA ALA A 720 -5.11 -8.99 -33.22
C ALA A 720 -6.05 -10.21 -33.29
N SER A 721 -5.89 -11.13 -32.34
CA SER A 721 -6.80 -12.27 -32.18
C SER A 721 -7.93 -11.89 -31.23
N VAL A 722 -9.18 -11.98 -31.68
CA VAL A 722 -10.36 -11.69 -30.87
C VAL A 722 -11.08 -13.00 -30.57
N ILE A 723 -11.22 -13.34 -29.29
CA ILE A 723 -11.87 -14.56 -28.82
C ILE A 723 -12.89 -14.22 -27.74
N GLU A 724 -13.89 -15.07 -27.56
CA GLU A 724 -14.77 -14.96 -26.41
C GLU A 724 -14.18 -15.68 -25.20
N VAL A 725 -14.25 -15.04 -24.04
CA VAL A 725 -13.78 -15.58 -22.76
C VAL A 725 -14.94 -15.61 -21.78
N SER A 726 -15.07 -16.69 -21.02
CA SER A 726 -16.11 -16.85 -20.00
C SER A 726 -15.51 -16.69 -18.61
N ILE A 727 -16.09 -15.80 -17.83
CA ILE A 727 -15.82 -15.64 -16.40
C ILE A 727 -17.18 -15.62 -15.70
N PRO A 728 -17.78 -16.79 -15.37
CA PRO A 728 -19.14 -16.87 -14.83
C PRO A 728 -19.35 -16.02 -13.57
N MET A 729 -18.29 -15.85 -12.76
CA MET A 729 -18.33 -15.05 -11.54
C MET A 729 -18.56 -13.55 -11.80
N HIS A 730 -18.36 -13.06 -13.03
CA HIS A 730 -18.70 -11.68 -13.42
C HIS A 730 -20.17 -11.35 -13.15
N GLN A 731 -21.09 -12.31 -13.39
CA GLN A 731 -22.53 -12.14 -13.10
C GLN A 731 -22.82 -11.93 -11.61
N GLN A 732 -21.96 -12.47 -10.73
CA GLN A 732 -22.05 -12.29 -9.28
C GLN A 732 -21.35 -11.00 -8.82
N GLY A 733 -20.55 -10.37 -9.68
CA GLY A 733 -19.74 -9.20 -9.36
C GLY A 733 -20.52 -8.06 -8.68
N PRO A 734 -21.70 -7.66 -9.17
CA PRO A 734 -22.52 -6.62 -8.53
C PRO A 734 -23.00 -7.00 -7.13
N ALA A 735 -23.37 -8.27 -6.92
CA ALA A 735 -23.76 -8.78 -5.61
C ALA A 735 -22.58 -8.81 -4.64
N ILE A 736 -21.39 -9.24 -5.11
CA ILE A 736 -20.15 -9.25 -4.34
C ILE A 736 -19.75 -7.82 -3.94
N TRP A 737 -19.76 -6.88 -4.87
CA TRP A 737 -19.52 -5.46 -4.61
C TRP A 737 -20.48 -4.95 -3.54
N THR A 738 -21.78 -5.20 -3.71
CA THR A 738 -22.82 -4.74 -2.78
C THR A 738 -22.62 -5.29 -1.37
N ALA A 739 -22.44 -6.60 -1.24
CA ALA A 739 -22.26 -7.27 0.05
C ALA A 739 -20.93 -6.91 0.73
N ALA A 740 -19.90 -6.55 -0.04
CA ALA A 740 -18.59 -6.17 0.48
C ALA A 740 -18.54 -4.72 0.96
N THR A 741 -19.40 -3.84 0.42
CA THR A 741 -19.33 -2.40 0.69
C THR A 741 -20.52 -1.86 1.48
N ARG A 742 -21.76 -2.29 1.20
CA ARG A 742 -22.97 -1.71 1.84
C ARG A 742 -23.02 -1.85 3.37
N PRO A 743 -22.51 -2.93 4.00
CA PRO A 743 -22.54 -3.05 5.46
C PRO A 743 -21.76 -1.98 6.22
N SER A 744 -20.83 -1.27 5.57
CA SER A 744 -19.99 -0.24 6.17
C SER A 744 -19.94 1.09 5.38
N MET A 745 -20.64 1.17 4.24
CA MET A 745 -20.53 2.32 3.34
C MET A 745 -20.98 3.64 3.97
N SER A 746 -22.05 3.65 4.77
CA SER A 746 -22.52 4.91 5.37
C SER A 746 -21.55 5.42 6.44
N SER A 747 -20.84 4.52 7.14
CA SER A 747 -19.77 4.88 8.07
C SER A 747 -18.66 5.68 7.38
N TYR A 748 -18.25 5.31 6.18
CA TYR A 748 -17.23 6.07 5.45
C TYR A 748 -17.85 7.28 4.75
N LEU A 749 -18.86 7.05 3.91
CA LEU A 749 -19.42 8.04 3.00
C LEU A 749 -20.12 9.20 3.71
N CYS A 750 -20.91 8.89 4.74
CA CYS A 750 -21.81 9.86 5.37
C CYS A 750 -21.26 10.35 6.72
N GLN A 751 -20.56 9.49 7.46
CA GLN A 751 -20.06 9.80 8.81
C GLN A 751 -18.58 10.22 8.81
N GLY A 752 -17.82 9.94 7.73
CA GLY A 752 -16.39 10.26 7.68
C GLY A 752 -15.54 9.40 8.62
N ASN A 753 -15.97 8.19 8.96
CA ASN A 753 -15.22 7.29 9.84
C ASN A 753 -13.94 6.77 9.15
N PRO A 754 -12.86 6.48 9.90
CA PRO A 754 -11.64 5.88 9.37
C PRO A 754 -11.82 4.39 9.04
N SER A 755 -10.97 3.90 8.12
CA SER A 755 -10.97 2.52 7.61
C SER A 755 -10.34 1.48 8.54
N GLY A 756 -9.90 1.89 9.74
CA GLY A 756 -9.04 1.10 10.62
C GLY A 756 -7.56 1.12 10.25
N HIS A 757 -7.20 1.68 9.09
CA HIS A 757 -5.81 1.98 8.72
C HIS A 757 -5.52 3.47 8.92
N LEU A 758 -4.25 3.80 9.19
CA LEU A 758 -3.80 5.18 9.26
C LEU A 758 -4.12 5.87 7.92
N SER A 759 -4.93 6.93 7.98
CA SER A 759 -5.39 7.66 6.81
C SER A 759 -5.57 9.14 7.13
N PHE A 760 -5.33 9.98 6.12
CA PHE A 760 -5.62 11.40 6.20
C PHE A 760 -7.01 11.67 5.62
N LEU A 761 -8.02 11.78 6.50
CA LEU A 761 -9.40 12.05 6.12
C LEU A 761 -9.67 13.55 5.98
N SER A 762 -10.89 13.90 5.58
CA SER A 762 -11.30 15.30 5.43
C SER A 762 -11.24 16.06 6.76
N PRO A 763 -10.47 17.16 6.84
CA PRO A 763 -10.42 17.98 8.06
C PRO A 763 -11.63 18.93 8.19
N HIS A 764 -12.36 19.22 7.10
CA HIS A 764 -13.36 20.30 7.06
C HIS A 764 -14.76 19.86 6.63
N ALA A 765 -14.91 18.80 5.83
CA ALA A 765 -16.17 18.44 5.17
C ALA A 765 -17.04 17.50 6.03
N GLN A 766 -17.36 17.93 7.26
CA GLN A 766 -18.16 17.16 8.22
C GLN A 766 -19.67 17.38 8.03
N ILE A 767 -20.42 16.28 7.92
CA ILE A 767 -21.88 16.27 7.77
C ILE A 767 -22.53 16.15 9.16
N LYS A 768 -23.70 16.77 9.33
CA LYS A 768 -24.49 16.64 10.57
C LYS A 768 -24.83 15.17 10.83
N TRP A 769 -24.43 14.68 12.01
CA TRP A 769 -24.70 13.32 12.44
C TRP A 769 -25.16 13.28 13.91
N PRO A 770 -26.13 12.44 14.30
CA PRO A 770 -26.92 11.52 13.47
C PRO A 770 -27.84 12.25 12.47
N PRO A 771 -28.27 11.58 11.38
CA PRO A 771 -29.12 12.21 10.36
C PRO A 771 -30.48 12.60 10.97
N SER A 772 -30.98 13.78 10.63
CA SER A 772 -32.25 14.33 11.12
C SER A 772 -33.42 14.06 10.18
N GLN A 773 -34.65 14.40 10.59
CA GLN A 773 -35.82 14.42 9.69
C GLN A 773 -35.57 15.33 8.47
N GLU A 774 -34.94 16.49 8.67
CA GLU A 774 -34.52 17.39 7.59
C GLU A 774 -33.55 16.70 6.62
N THR A 775 -32.61 15.90 7.14
CA THR A 775 -31.67 15.11 6.30
C THR A 775 -32.44 14.11 5.44
N TYR A 776 -33.39 13.38 6.03
CA TYR A 776 -34.25 12.45 5.31
C TYR A 776 -35.10 13.15 4.25
N ASP A 777 -35.78 14.24 4.60
CA ASP A 777 -36.66 14.98 3.70
C ASP A 777 -35.87 15.54 2.52
N THR A 778 -34.69 16.10 2.79
CA THR A 778 -33.79 16.66 1.78
C THR A 778 -33.26 15.57 0.84
N LEU A 779 -32.65 14.52 1.37
CA LEU A 779 -32.03 13.47 0.55
C LEU A 779 -33.07 12.62 -0.18
N THR A 780 -34.23 12.34 0.41
CA THR A 780 -35.31 11.64 -0.30
C THR A 780 -35.87 12.48 -1.45
N CYS A 781 -35.79 13.82 -1.36
CA CYS A 781 -36.14 14.75 -2.44
C CYS A 781 -35.09 14.85 -3.55
N THR A 782 -33.81 14.63 -3.25
CA THR A 782 -32.72 14.85 -4.22
C THR A 782 -32.05 13.55 -4.62
N ASN A 783 -31.52 12.78 -3.65
CA ASN A 783 -30.87 11.50 -3.84
C ASN A 783 -31.34 10.42 -2.83
N PRO A 784 -32.45 9.72 -3.08
CA PRO A 784 -32.92 8.67 -2.17
C PRO A 784 -31.94 7.47 -2.05
N ALA A 785 -30.93 7.36 -2.93
CA ALA A 785 -29.92 6.31 -2.83
C ALA A 785 -29.07 6.44 -1.55
N VAL A 786 -28.84 7.67 -1.08
CA VAL A 786 -28.05 7.93 0.13
C VAL A 786 -28.82 7.46 1.37
N VAL A 787 -30.12 7.73 1.44
CA VAL A 787 -30.99 7.22 2.51
C VAL A 787 -31.00 5.69 2.49
N ASN A 788 -31.09 5.08 1.29
CA ASN A 788 -31.01 3.63 1.15
C ASN A 788 -29.66 3.07 1.65
N ILE A 789 -28.55 3.77 1.44
CA ILE A 789 -27.22 3.38 1.98
C ILE A 789 -27.23 3.38 3.51
N MET A 790 -27.75 4.44 4.14
CA MET A 790 -27.85 4.55 5.60
C MET A 790 -28.71 3.43 6.19
N LEU A 791 -29.89 3.17 5.61
CA LEU A 791 -30.78 2.10 6.04
C LEU A 791 -30.18 0.72 5.81
N SER A 792 -29.49 0.51 4.69
CA SER A 792 -28.83 -0.76 4.35
C SER A 792 -27.76 -1.14 5.37
N GLU A 793 -26.94 -0.17 5.81
CA GLU A 793 -25.94 -0.43 6.85
C GLU A 793 -26.60 -0.80 8.18
N LYS A 794 -27.63 -0.06 8.60
CA LYS A 794 -28.37 -0.35 9.84
C LYS A 794 -28.99 -1.76 9.80
N PHE A 795 -29.66 -2.09 8.70
CA PHE A 795 -30.20 -3.43 8.46
C PHE A 795 -29.10 -4.51 8.48
N ALA A 796 -27.98 -4.27 7.78
CA ALA A 796 -26.89 -5.24 7.70
C ALA A 796 -26.30 -5.54 9.08
N ARG A 797 -26.09 -4.51 9.92
CA ARG A 797 -25.54 -4.66 11.28
C ARG A 797 -26.47 -5.40 12.23
N GLU A 798 -27.79 -5.28 12.06
CA GLU A 798 -28.79 -5.92 12.94
C GLU A 798 -29.22 -7.31 12.47
N SER A 799 -29.30 -7.53 11.16
CA SER A 799 -29.94 -8.72 10.58
C SER A 799 -28.95 -9.70 9.96
N SER A 800 -27.71 -9.29 9.69
CA SER A 800 -26.72 -10.19 9.07
C SER A 800 -25.93 -10.98 10.10
N LYS A 801 -25.56 -12.21 9.72
CA LYS A 801 -24.63 -13.02 10.52
C LYS A 801 -23.28 -12.32 10.60
N ALA A 802 -22.68 -12.33 11.80
CA ALA A 802 -21.31 -11.89 12.00
C ALA A 802 -20.38 -12.54 10.96
N GLY A 803 -19.52 -11.72 10.34
CA GLY A 803 -18.59 -12.18 9.31
C GLY A 803 -19.14 -12.31 7.88
N LEU A 804 -20.40 -11.90 7.60
CA LEU A 804 -20.92 -11.85 6.22
C LEU A 804 -20.11 -10.90 5.33
N GLU A 805 -19.81 -9.69 5.80
CA GLU A 805 -18.97 -8.72 5.07
C GLU A 805 -17.57 -9.30 4.84
N ALA A 806 -16.98 -9.95 5.85
CA ALA A 806 -15.70 -10.65 5.70
C ALA A 806 -15.77 -11.79 4.67
N LYS A 807 -16.90 -12.51 4.55
CA LYS A 807 -17.14 -13.48 3.49
C LYS A 807 -17.21 -12.81 2.12
N ALA A 808 -17.90 -11.68 2.02
CA ALA A 808 -17.96 -10.91 0.78
C ALA A 808 -16.56 -10.43 0.35
N HIS A 809 -15.72 -9.99 1.28
CA HIS A 809 -14.31 -9.66 1.00
C HIS A 809 -13.52 -10.88 0.49
N ARG A 810 -13.72 -12.07 1.07
CA ARG A 810 -13.14 -13.31 0.50
C ARG A 810 -13.65 -13.61 -0.91
N MET A 811 -14.91 -13.32 -1.21
CA MET A 811 -15.46 -13.44 -2.57
C MET A 811 -14.88 -12.41 -3.54
N VAL A 812 -14.49 -11.22 -3.07
CA VAL A 812 -13.74 -10.24 -3.87
C VAL A 812 -12.40 -10.83 -4.30
N PHE A 813 -11.66 -11.49 -3.41
CA PHE A 813 -10.41 -12.16 -3.76
C PHE A 813 -10.63 -13.26 -4.81
N ALA A 814 -11.68 -14.06 -4.66
CA ALA A 814 -12.03 -15.09 -5.64
C ALA A 814 -12.40 -14.48 -7.01
N LEU A 815 -13.17 -13.40 -7.04
CA LEU A 815 -13.52 -12.68 -8.27
C LEU A 815 -12.28 -12.07 -8.93
N ARG A 816 -11.37 -11.51 -8.13
CA ARG A 816 -10.08 -10.98 -8.62
C ARG A 816 -9.26 -12.08 -9.28
N ALA A 817 -9.09 -13.22 -8.60
CA ALA A 817 -8.36 -14.37 -9.14
C ALA A 817 -8.98 -14.90 -10.45
N ALA A 818 -10.31 -14.86 -10.58
CA ALA A 818 -11.00 -15.26 -11.81
C ALA A 818 -10.67 -14.34 -13.00
N TYR A 819 -10.60 -13.02 -12.79
CA TYR A 819 -10.13 -12.08 -13.83
C TYR A 819 -8.64 -12.25 -14.13
N ASP A 820 -7.80 -12.36 -13.10
CA ASP A 820 -6.36 -12.53 -13.25
C ASP A 820 -6.06 -13.79 -14.09
N SER A 821 -6.74 -14.90 -13.81
CA SER A 821 -6.61 -16.16 -14.57
C SER A 821 -7.03 -16.01 -16.03
N ALA A 822 -8.15 -15.33 -16.31
CA ALA A 822 -8.54 -15.04 -17.69
C ALA A 822 -7.48 -14.19 -18.43
N LEU A 823 -6.92 -13.20 -17.75
CA LEU A 823 -5.90 -12.29 -18.28
C LEU A 823 -4.52 -12.98 -18.46
N GLU A 824 -4.32 -14.22 -18.02
CA GLU A 824 -3.16 -15.03 -18.43
C GLU A 824 -3.29 -15.51 -19.90
N HIS A 825 -4.53 -15.70 -20.35
CA HIS A 825 -4.85 -16.23 -21.68
C HIS A 825 -5.17 -15.15 -22.71
N VAL A 826 -5.64 -13.99 -22.28
CA VAL A 826 -5.86 -12.80 -23.11
C VAL A 826 -5.15 -11.59 -22.51
N ASP A 827 -4.72 -10.66 -23.33
CA ASP A 827 -3.96 -9.50 -22.87
C ASP A 827 -4.89 -8.38 -22.38
N ILE A 828 -6.10 -8.32 -22.93
CA ILE A 828 -7.19 -7.44 -22.45
C ILE A 828 -8.53 -8.19 -22.41
N LEU A 829 -9.43 -7.72 -21.54
CA LEU A 829 -10.85 -8.03 -21.57
C LEU A 829 -11.63 -6.83 -22.12
N VAL A 830 -12.71 -7.10 -22.84
CA VAL A 830 -13.62 -6.11 -23.40
C VAL A 830 -15.04 -6.36 -22.89
N THR A 831 -15.70 -5.28 -22.44
CA THR A 831 -17.12 -5.25 -22.05
C THR A 831 -17.81 -4.00 -22.61
N PRO A 832 -19.15 -3.98 -22.73
CA PRO A 832 -19.88 -2.71 -22.79
C PRO A 832 -19.60 -1.88 -21.53
N CYS A 833 -19.36 -0.57 -21.67
CA CYS A 833 -19.08 0.30 -20.54
C CYS A 833 -20.37 0.73 -19.83
N ALA A 834 -21.16 1.59 -20.46
CA ALA A 834 -22.54 1.83 -20.07
C ALA A 834 -23.47 0.83 -20.79
N PRO A 835 -24.55 0.37 -20.17
CA PRO A 835 -25.45 -0.61 -20.78
C PRO A 835 -26.40 -0.02 -21.82
N THR A 836 -26.54 1.31 -21.87
CA THR A 836 -27.41 2.05 -22.79
C THR A 836 -26.65 3.25 -23.37
N VAL A 837 -27.23 3.94 -24.35
CA VAL A 837 -26.91 5.36 -24.61
C VAL A 837 -27.57 6.27 -23.57
N ALA A 838 -27.24 7.56 -23.58
CA ALA A 838 -27.79 8.52 -22.63
C ALA A 838 -29.33 8.50 -22.69
N MET A 839 -29.97 8.26 -21.54
CA MET A 839 -31.43 8.24 -21.40
C MET A 839 -31.95 9.55 -20.79
N PRO A 840 -33.25 9.86 -20.93
CA PRO A 840 -33.88 10.98 -20.24
C PRO A 840 -33.63 10.94 -18.72
N HIS A 841 -33.57 12.11 -18.08
CA HIS A 841 -33.60 12.15 -16.62
C HIS A 841 -34.93 11.60 -16.09
N PRO A 842 -34.95 11.04 -14.87
CA PRO A 842 -36.21 10.67 -14.23
C PRO A 842 -37.15 11.87 -14.16
N ASP A 843 -38.43 11.64 -14.46
CA ASP A 843 -39.45 12.66 -14.26
C ASP A 843 -39.53 12.98 -12.76
N PRO A 844 -39.47 14.26 -12.34
CA PRO A 844 -39.70 14.64 -10.96
C PRO A 844 -41.08 14.20 -10.44
N ASN A 845 -42.04 13.98 -11.34
CA ASN A 845 -43.36 13.43 -11.09
C ASN A 845 -43.43 11.94 -11.49
N GLY A 846 -44.16 11.14 -10.71
CA GLY A 846 -44.43 9.74 -11.01
C GLY A 846 -45.54 9.57 -12.04
N PRO A 847 -45.81 8.32 -12.46
CA PRO A 847 -46.79 8.02 -13.51
C PRO A 847 -48.23 8.47 -13.20
N ASP A 848 -48.55 8.73 -11.93
CA ASP A 848 -49.85 9.20 -11.45
C ASP A 848 -49.95 10.74 -11.34
N GLY A 849 -48.92 11.47 -11.81
CA GLY A 849 -48.83 12.93 -11.74
C GLY A 849 -48.50 13.48 -10.35
N ARG A 850 -48.23 12.63 -9.36
CA ARG A 850 -47.71 13.03 -8.03
C ARG A 850 -46.20 13.04 -8.04
N ARG A 851 -45.56 13.44 -6.95
CA ARG A 851 -44.09 13.37 -6.82
C ARG A 851 -43.60 11.94 -7.06
N ALA A 852 -42.57 11.79 -7.90
CA ALA A 852 -41.95 10.50 -8.19
C ALA A 852 -41.51 9.78 -6.90
N SER A 853 -41.87 8.51 -6.80
CA SER A 853 -41.52 7.66 -5.67
C SER A 853 -40.02 7.38 -5.62
N VAL A 854 -39.57 6.81 -4.51
CA VAL A 854 -38.17 6.32 -4.37
C VAL A 854 -37.83 5.31 -5.47
N LEU A 855 -38.78 4.42 -5.82
CA LEU A 855 -38.56 3.41 -6.86
C LEU A 855 -38.57 4.01 -8.27
N ASP A 856 -39.39 5.01 -8.56
CA ASP A 856 -39.39 5.69 -9.86
C ASP A 856 -38.01 6.32 -10.15
N ARG A 857 -37.38 6.86 -9.11
CA ARG A 857 -36.07 7.53 -9.20
C ARG A 857 -34.88 6.57 -9.20
N LEU A 858 -34.92 5.53 -8.36
CA LEU A 858 -33.83 4.56 -8.25
C LEU A 858 -33.90 3.46 -9.31
N GLY A 859 -35.09 3.13 -9.80
CA GLY A 859 -35.34 2.05 -10.75
C GLY A 859 -34.56 2.22 -12.06
N VAL A 860 -34.47 3.46 -12.55
CA VAL A 860 -33.69 3.79 -13.76
C VAL A 860 -32.18 3.54 -13.62
N ALA A 861 -31.67 3.45 -12.38
CA ALA A 861 -30.26 3.24 -12.11
C ALA A 861 -29.89 1.76 -11.91
N VAL A 862 -30.89 0.88 -11.78
CA VAL A 862 -30.68 -0.55 -11.54
C VAL A 862 -29.94 -1.18 -12.71
N GLY A 863 -28.84 -1.87 -12.41
CA GLY A 863 -28.03 -2.56 -13.40
C GLY A 863 -27.03 -1.68 -14.16
N LEU A 864 -27.05 -0.35 -14.00
CA LEU A 864 -26.16 0.56 -14.74
C LEU A 864 -24.68 0.31 -14.50
N THR A 865 -24.33 -0.13 -13.30
CA THR A 865 -22.94 -0.35 -12.88
C THR A 865 -22.50 -1.81 -12.98
N SER A 866 -23.34 -2.68 -13.55
CA SER A 866 -23.14 -4.13 -13.55
C SER A 866 -21.82 -4.57 -14.17
N ASN A 867 -21.41 -3.90 -15.26
CA ASN A 867 -20.16 -4.19 -15.97
C ASN A 867 -18.96 -3.40 -15.41
N THR A 868 -19.17 -2.36 -14.60
CA THR A 868 -18.11 -1.46 -14.16
C THR A 868 -17.69 -1.71 -12.71
N CYS A 869 -18.63 -1.94 -11.80
CA CYS A 869 -18.38 -2.13 -10.37
C CYS A 869 -17.53 -3.37 -10.00
N PRO A 870 -17.57 -4.50 -10.74
CA PRO A 870 -16.71 -5.65 -10.43
C PRO A 870 -15.22 -5.29 -10.53
N PHE A 871 -14.86 -4.38 -11.43
CA PHE A 871 -13.47 -3.95 -11.63
C PHE A 871 -13.02 -2.92 -10.58
N ASN A 872 -13.94 -2.22 -9.90
CA ASN A 872 -13.60 -1.39 -8.74
C ASN A 872 -13.17 -2.26 -7.56
N VAL A 873 -14.00 -3.25 -7.20
CA VAL A 873 -13.74 -4.06 -6.00
C VAL A 873 -12.56 -5.00 -6.18
N THR A 874 -12.32 -5.46 -7.42
CA THR A 874 -11.14 -6.27 -7.74
C THR A 874 -9.89 -5.44 -8.00
N GLY A 875 -10.02 -4.13 -8.26
CA GLY A 875 -8.91 -3.20 -8.44
C GLY A 875 -8.24 -3.24 -9.82
N HIS A 876 -8.73 -4.03 -10.77
CA HIS A 876 -8.26 -4.05 -12.16
C HIS A 876 -8.48 -2.68 -12.82
N PRO A 877 -7.53 -2.16 -13.61
CA PRO A 877 -7.70 -0.90 -14.31
C PRO A 877 -8.71 -1.06 -15.46
N GLY A 878 -9.51 -0.03 -15.73
CA GLY A 878 -10.53 -0.04 -16.77
C GLY A 878 -10.63 1.28 -17.51
N LEU A 879 -10.57 1.24 -18.84
CA LEU A 879 -10.63 2.41 -19.72
C LEU A 879 -11.89 2.37 -20.59
N ASN A 880 -12.72 3.40 -20.51
CA ASN A 880 -13.76 3.65 -21.52
C ASN A 880 -13.13 4.23 -22.79
N VAL A 881 -13.49 3.66 -23.94
CA VAL A 881 -13.11 4.08 -25.29
C VAL A 881 -14.38 4.28 -26.12
N PRO A 882 -14.60 5.46 -26.74
CA PRO A 882 -15.74 5.68 -27.64
C PRO A 882 -15.65 4.73 -28.85
N CYS A 883 -16.69 3.92 -29.08
CA CYS A 883 -16.66 2.83 -30.05
C CYS A 883 -17.78 2.86 -31.10
N GLY A 884 -18.72 3.79 -31.01
CA GLY A 884 -19.81 3.93 -31.96
C GLY A 884 -20.90 4.89 -31.47
N PHE A 885 -22.03 4.88 -32.16
CA PHE A 885 -23.20 5.69 -31.83
C PHE A 885 -24.46 4.83 -31.93
N SER A 886 -25.42 5.12 -31.06
CA SER A 886 -26.81 4.68 -31.19
C SER A 886 -27.75 5.87 -30.98
N THR A 887 -29.06 5.65 -30.94
CA THR A 887 -30.05 6.71 -30.78
C THR A 887 -30.89 6.47 -29.53
N ALA A 888 -31.32 7.57 -28.90
CA ALA A 888 -32.30 7.48 -27.81
C ALA A 888 -33.71 7.31 -28.39
N GLU A 889 -34.57 6.63 -27.63
CA GLU A 889 -36.00 6.55 -27.94
C GLU A 889 -36.60 7.96 -28.08
N GLY A 890 -37.40 8.17 -29.13
CA GLY A 890 -37.98 9.48 -29.45
C GLY A 890 -37.02 10.49 -30.10
N HIS A 891 -35.72 10.17 -30.21
CA HIS A 891 -34.70 11.05 -30.81
C HIS A 891 -33.81 10.31 -31.84
N PRO A 892 -34.39 9.77 -32.94
CA PRO A 892 -33.63 9.03 -33.94
C PRO A 892 -32.60 9.87 -34.71
N ASP A 893 -32.76 11.19 -34.71
CA ASP A 893 -31.88 12.12 -35.45
C ASP A 893 -30.63 12.55 -34.65
N VAL A 894 -30.52 12.16 -33.37
CA VAL A 894 -29.42 12.56 -32.49
C VAL A 894 -28.53 11.35 -32.19
N PRO A 895 -27.34 11.25 -32.81
CA PRO A 895 -26.42 10.16 -32.54
C PRO A 895 -25.79 10.33 -31.16
N LEU A 896 -26.11 9.41 -30.25
CA LEU A 896 -25.57 9.36 -28.90
C LEU A 896 -24.40 8.37 -28.80
N PRO A 897 -23.32 8.72 -28.09
CA PRO A 897 -22.12 7.89 -28.04
C PRO A 897 -22.33 6.56 -27.30
N VAL A 898 -21.67 5.52 -27.80
CA VAL A 898 -21.53 4.21 -27.16
C VAL A 898 -20.08 4.00 -26.75
N GLY A 899 -19.87 3.53 -25.52
CA GLY A 899 -18.55 3.28 -24.93
C GLY A 899 -18.24 1.80 -24.77
N MET A 900 -17.06 1.40 -25.22
CA MET A 900 -16.44 0.12 -24.94
C MET A 900 -15.51 0.26 -23.73
N GLN A 901 -15.58 -0.66 -22.78
CA GLN A 901 -14.63 -0.73 -21.68
C GLN A 901 -13.55 -1.78 -21.98
N ILE A 902 -12.29 -1.36 -21.89
CA ILE A 902 -11.10 -2.22 -21.92
C ILE A 902 -10.61 -2.42 -20.49
N VAL A 903 -10.27 -3.66 -20.12
CA VAL A 903 -9.73 -4.03 -18.80
C VAL A 903 -8.45 -4.84 -18.98
N THR A 904 -7.43 -4.56 -18.17
CA THR A 904 -6.14 -5.29 -18.17
C THR A 904 -5.83 -5.82 -16.77
N LYS A 905 -4.67 -6.49 -16.64
CA LYS A 905 -4.11 -6.87 -15.34
C LYS A 905 -3.85 -5.64 -14.47
N ARG A 906 -3.92 -5.82 -13.15
CA ARG A 906 -3.41 -4.81 -12.21
C ARG A 906 -1.95 -4.47 -12.52
N TRP A 907 -1.62 -3.19 -12.44
CA TRP A 907 -0.28 -2.64 -12.71
C TRP A 907 0.18 -2.72 -14.17
N ALA A 908 -0.74 -3.01 -15.09
CA ALA A 908 -0.54 -2.98 -16.54
C ALA A 908 -1.40 -1.88 -17.20
N ASP A 909 -1.51 -0.71 -16.57
CA ASP A 909 -2.28 0.44 -17.07
C ASP A 909 -1.79 0.92 -18.45
N GLU A 910 -0.49 0.80 -18.75
CA GLU A 910 0.07 1.10 -20.08
C GLU A 910 -0.53 0.21 -21.17
N ARG A 911 -0.94 -1.02 -20.84
CA ARG A 911 -1.58 -1.94 -21.79
C ARG A 911 -2.97 -1.45 -22.19
N LEU A 912 -3.67 -0.71 -21.33
CA LEU A 912 -4.94 -0.07 -21.69
C LEU A 912 -4.72 1.00 -22.75
N ILE A 913 -3.69 1.81 -22.57
CA ILE A 913 -3.31 2.88 -23.49
C ILE A 913 -2.89 2.29 -24.84
N GLU A 914 -2.05 1.25 -24.83
CA GLU A 914 -1.65 0.54 -26.04
C GLU A 914 -2.84 -0.06 -26.80
N ALA A 915 -3.73 -0.76 -26.08
CA ALA A 915 -4.91 -1.36 -26.69
C ALA A 915 -5.87 -0.31 -27.28
N ALA A 916 -6.06 0.83 -26.60
CA ALA A 916 -6.87 1.92 -27.12
C ALA A 916 -6.25 2.54 -28.39
N ALA A 917 -4.93 2.73 -28.44
CA ALA A 917 -4.24 3.22 -29.64
C ALA A 917 -4.35 2.24 -30.82
N LEU A 918 -4.23 0.94 -30.55
CA LEU A 918 -4.45 -0.11 -31.54
C LEU A 918 -5.90 -0.14 -32.05
N PHE A 919 -6.88 0.05 -31.16
CA PHE A 919 -8.28 0.14 -31.53
C PHE A 919 -8.56 1.35 -32.44
N GLU A 920 -8.03 2.53 -32.11
CA GLU A 920 -8.13 3.72 -32.96
C GLU A 920 -7.54 3.47 -34.34
N ARG A 921 -6.36 2.83 -34.42
CA ARG A 921 -5.73 2.49 -35.70
C ARG A 921 -6.59 1.53 -36.52
N GLY A 922 -7.20 0.54 -35.88
CA GLY A 922 -8.09 -0.41 -36.53
C GLY A 922 -9.28 0.27 -37.19
N ARG A 923 -9.85 1.26 -36.51
CA ARG A 923 -10.91 2.12 -37.04
C ARG A 923 -10.44 2.89 -38.28
N GLU A 924 -9.31 3.59 -38.19
CA GLU A 924 -8.73 4.34 -39.33
C GLU A 924 -8.49 3.44 -40.56
N ILE A 925 -7.95 2.24 -40.37
CA ILE A 925 -7.69 1.29 -41.46
C ILE A 925 -8.99 0.90 -42.17
N LEU A 926 -10.08 0.67 -41.44
CA LEU A 926 -11.34 0.27 -42.05
C LEU A 926 -12.09 1.45 -42.67
N GLU A 927 -12.07 2.63 -42.05
CA GLU A 927 -12.68 3.85 -42.60
C GLU A 927 -11.99 4.26 -43.90
N SER A 928 -10.65 4.24 -43.95
CA SER A 928 -9.89 4.53 -45.19
C SER A 928 -10.16 3.57 -46.36
N LYS A 929 -10.61 2.34 -46.09
CA LYS A 929 -10.97 1.34 -47.12
C LYS A 929 -12.39 1.53 -47.67
N VAL A 930 -13.28 2.15 -46.91
CA VAL A 930 -14.65 2.44 -47.34
C VAL A 930 -14.67 3.65 -48.31
N ASP A 931 -13.72 4.57 -48.17
CA ASP A 931 -13.68 5.83 -48.94
C ASP A 931 -12.83 5.80 -50.23
N GLY A 932 -12.16 4.70 -50.55
CA GLY A 932 -11.62 4.44 -51.90
C GLY A 932 -10.69 5.50 -52.53
N LEU A 933 -10.02 6.36 -51.75
CA LEU A 933 -9.10 7.38 -52.26
C LEU A 933 -7.70 7.21 -51.66
N SER A 934 -6.69 7.05 -52.54
CA SER A 934 -5.27 6.97 -52.20
C SER A 934 -4.74 8.29 -51.63
N PRO A 935 -3.69 8.29 -50.78
CA PRO A 935 -3.21 9.50 -50.13
C PRO A 935 -2.46 10.41 -51.12
N LYS A 936 -3.00 11.60 -51.38
CA LYS A 936 -2.23 12.78 -51.81
C LYS A 936 -2.50 13.91 -50.83
N GLY A 937 -1.45 14.67 -50.54
CA GLY A 937 -1.29 15.51 -49.36
C GLY A 937 -2.29 16.65 -49.18
N ASP A 938 -2.29 17.14 -47.94
CA ASP A 938 -2.81 18.40 -47.38
C ASP A 938 -4.21 18.93 -47.79
N CYS A 939 -4.94 19.31 -46.73
CA CYS A 939 -6.11 20.20 -46.65
C CYS A 939 -7.54 19.63 -46.77
N CYS A 940 -8.30 19.94 -45.70
CA CYS A 940 -9.72 20.35 -45.60
C CYS A 940 -10.88 19.40 -45.96
N ASP A 941 -11.74 19.22 -44.94
CA ASP A 941 -13.20 19.40 -44.93
C ASP A 941 -14.09 18.61 -45.92
N SER A 942 -15.03 17.81 -45.38
CA SER A 942 -16.42 17.78 -45.87
C SER A 942 -17.33 16.87 -45.02
N SER A 943 -18.34 17.52 -44.44
CA SER A 943 -19.73 17.08 -44.26
C SER A 943 -20.14 15.67 -44.71
N ARG A 944 -20.59 14.85 -43.74
CA ARG A 944 -21.87 14.13 -43.75
C ARG A 944 -22.27 13.69 -42.35
#